data_AF-A0A8T0JLK8-F1
#
_entry.id   AF-A0A8T0JLK8-F1
#
_cell.length_a   1.000
_cell.length_b   1.000
_cell.length_c   1.000
_cell.angle_alpha   90.00
_cell.angle_beta   90.00
_cell.angle_gamma   90.00
#
_symmetry.space_group_name_H-M   'P 1'
#
loop_
_entity.id
_entity.type
_entity.pdbx_description
1 polymer ?
#
loop_
_entity_poly.entity_id
_entity_poly.type
_entity_poly.pdbx_seq_one_letter_code
_entity_poly.pdbx_strand_id
1 'polypeptide(L)'
;MGADFVTNDMLALTHDAFDANDNDDVAIEGERCGVCMDVVIDRGVLDCCQHWYVKRGKEDEDRLGLWTEIEIPIRLDSVSVIVEVIHRTLVQHKQVVPMTGNEFRFFLSCDINLPVTFRIERLEGSFPISKFPNSENNAPAENRISEIYVECALFIDGAPFGLPTRTRLESAGPPFCWNELITLTTKYRDLTAQSQLTFTVWDLSHGEGLIGGATILLFNNKKQLKTGKQKLRLWAGKEADGTSPTTTPGKVPKLERGELERLEKLVNKYERGQIQRVDWLDRLTFKAMEKIKERESLKNGSSHYLVVDFCSFEHRVVFQESGSNFLLPSPIASTNDIVIVWDQEVGKINPSEHKQLKLARSLTRGVIDRDLKPSSNERKSIQRILKYPPTRTLSGDERQLLWKFRFSLMSEKRALTKFLRCVEWSDVQEAKQALELMGKWEMIDVSDALELLSPVFESEEVRAYAVSVLERADDEELQCYLLQLVQALRFERSDKSRLSHFLVQRALCNIELASFLRWYVAVELYDPAYAKRFYCTYEILEENMMKKAAGVNGEEDGFKQWQSLVRQTELTAQLCTVTRDLRNVRGNTQKKIEKLRQLLTGLLSELTYFDEPIRSPLAPGVLIIGIVPSESSIFKSALHPLRLTFRTTNGGTSKIIFKKGDDIRQDQLVVQMVSLMDRLLKLENLDLHLTPYKVLATGQDEGMLEFIPSRSLALHRSIISYLQKFHPDDHGPFGITATCLETFIKSCAGYSVITYILGIGDRHLDNLLLRNDGGLFHVDFGFILGRDPKPFPPPMKLCKEMVEAMGGAESQYYTRFKSYCCEAYNILRKSSNLILNLFYLMAGSNIPDIASDPEKGILKLQEKFRLDLDDEASIHFFQDLINESVSALFPQMVETIHRWAQYWRKTGRTQIFSLTDLVHDWNIIVAAMQFSFAFGESEEFSILQGQMMVGVEGEGKSRVVWLSHGYGHSVSRFIQEWLHWEIPSVLFRYCYKTRFVSLSHNNLAGSIPASLVNCFNLEGFDFSFNNLSGVVPSELCGIPRLSYVSLRNNALSGSVQELISSCQSLEHLDFGSNRFTDLAPFSVLEMQNLTYLNLSYNGFGGHIPEISSDSVAVALIAGDALDALGLVRYCCRRMLMTHVDLIEKLLNYNSLDKSDPS
;
A
#
# COMPACT_ATOMS: atom_id res chain seq x y z
N MET A 1 40.56 37.66 -5.09
CA MET A 1 40.92 37.87 -6.51
C MET A 1 40.66 36.56 -7.21
N GLY A 2 39.73 36.57 -8.16
CA GLY A 2 39.28 35.36 -8.84
C GLY A 2 40.25 34.89 -9.91
N ALA A 3 40.00 33.69 -10.40
CA ALA A 3 39.55 33.48 -11.76
C ALA A 3 39.40 31.97 -11.99
N ASP A 4 38.21 31.59 -12.44
CA ASP A 4 37.94 30.37 -13.18
C ASP A 4 38.93 30.24 -14.36
N PHE A 5 39.23 29.01 -14.80
CA PHE A 5 38.73 28.54 -16.10
C PHE A 5 39.00 27.06 -16.34
N VAL A 6 37.97 26.47 -16.94
CA VAL A 6 37.77 25.13 -17.46
C VAL A 6 38.59 24.92 -18.74
N THR A 7 39.00 23.68 -19.04
CA THR A 7 38.71 22.91 -20.28
C THR A 7 39.79 21.91 -20.70
N ASN A 8 39.38 20.64 -20.68
CA ASN A 8 39.36 19.65 -21.78
C ASN A 8 40.60 19.27 -22.62
N ASP A 9 40.66 17.93 -22.76
CA ASP A 9 40.93 17.11 -23.95
C ASP A 9 42.34 16.57 -24.24
N MET A 10 42.40 15.24 -24.10
CA MET A 10 43.06 14.20 -24.90
C MET A 10 44.18 14.58 -25.90
N LEU A 11 45.28 13.80 -25.84
CA LEU A 11 45.89 13.16 -27.01
C LEU A 11 46.89 12.03 -26.62
N ALA A 12 46.54 10.81 -27.06
CA ALA A 12 47.32 9.76 -27.74
C ALA A 12 48.77 9.34 -27.35
N LEU A 13 48.88 8.02 -27.09
CA LEU A 13 49.78 6.97 -27.66
C LEU A 13 51.32 7.07 -27.51
N THR A 14 51.97 5.96 -27.08
CA THR A 14 52.69 4.99 -27.97
C THR A 14 53.46 3.86 -27.21
N HIS A 15 53.35 2.62 -27.77
CA HIS A 15 54.33 1.52 -27.98
C HIS A 15 55.15 0.84 -26.84
N ASP A 16 55.05 -0.51 -26.66
CA ASP A 16 55.71 -1.62 -27.42
C ASP A 16 56.06 -2.91 -26.63
N ALA A 17 56.02 -4.06 -27.36
CA ALA A 17 56.80 -5.33 -27.24
C ALA A 17 56.49 -6.38 -26.12
N PHE A 18 56.63 -7.72 -26.23
CA PHE A 18 56.89 -8.74 -27.29
C PHE A 18 56.67 -10.18 -26.69
N ASP A 19 56.10 -11.11 -27.49
CA ASP A 19 56.31 -12.58 -27.66
C ASP A 19 56.14 -13.75 -26.62
N ALA A 20 55.50 -14.82 -27.16
CA ALA A 20 55.85 -16.27 -27.19
C ALA A 20 55.05 -17.36 -26.40
N ASN A 21 54.05 -17.94 -27.10
CA ASN A 21 53.84 -19.35 -27.56
C ASN A 21 54.03 -20.66 -26.73
N ASP A 22 53.04 -21.54 -26.96
CA ASP A 22 53.03 -23.01 -27.26
C ASP A 22 52.61 -24.09 -26.23
N ASN A 23 51.40 -24.66 -26.52
CA ASN A 23 50.94 -26.07 -26.72
C ASN A 23 51.19 -27.25 -25.75
N ASP A 24 50.09 -27.98 -25.46
CA ASP A 24 49.84 -29.46 -25.54
C ASP A 24 48.65 -29.79 -24.59
N ASP A 25 47.42 -30.18 -24.96
CA ASP A 25 46.79 -31.26 -25.75
C ASP A 25 46.59 -32.64 -25.03
N VAL A 26 45.36 -33.20 -25.18
CA VAL A 26 44.85 -34.59 -24.87
C VAL A 26 44.42 -34.89 -23.40
N ALA A 27 43.11 -34.99 -23.04
CA ALA A 27 42.06 -36.01 -23.33
C ALA A 27 42.26 -37.38 -22.62
N ILE A 28 41.30 -38.24 -22.20
CA ILE A 28 39.83 -38.33 -22.04
C ILE A 28 39.61 -39.67 -21.27
N GLU A 29 38.59 -39.77 -20.41
CA GLU A 29 37.74 -40.97 -20.07
C GLU A 29 36.94 -40.59 -18.79
N GLY A 30 35.60 -40.47 -18.73
CA GLY A 30 34.52 -41.34 -19.21
C GLY A 30 34.31 -42.51 -18.21
N GLU A 31 33.15 -42.90 -17.68
CA GLU A 31 31.73 -42.56 -17.80
C GLU A 31 30.99 -43.21 -16.60
N ARG A 32 29.71 -42.80 -16.44
CA ARG A 32 28.51 -43.55 -16.02
C ARG A 32 27.81 -43.07 -14.74
N CYS A 33 26.48 -43.12 -14.60
CA CYS A 33 25.30 -42.99 -15.49
C CYS A 33 24.05 -43.28 -14.62
N GLY A 34 22.90 -42.67 -14.97
CA GLY A 34 21.54 -43.15 -14.64
C GLY A 34 20.77 -42.22 -13.71
N VAL A 35 19.56 -41.71 -14.02
CA VAL A 35 18.44 -42.21 -14.86
C VAL A 35 17.59 -40.97 -15.28
N CYS A 36 17.38 -40.62 -16.57
CA CYS A 36 16.27 -40.96 -17.51
C CYS A 36 14.84 -40.75 -16.95
N MET A 37 13.83 -40.18 -17.62
CA MET A 37 13.29 -40.32 -19.00
C MET A 37 12.38 -39.08 -19.29
N ASP A 38 12.52 -38.35 -20.41
CA ASP A 38 11.90 -38.50 -21.75
C ASP A 38 10.44 -37.96 -21.85
N VAL A 39 10.03 -37.20 -22.88
CA VAL A 39 10.06 -37.55 -24.32
C VAL A 39 10.34 -36.36 -25.27
N VAL A 40 11.04 -36.74 -26.35
CA VAL A 40 11.67 -36.03 -27.50
C VAL A 40 10.73 -35.95 -28.73
N ILE A 41 11.20 -35.22 -29.79
CA ILE A 41 11.12 -35.45 -31.27
C ILE A 41 10.59 -34.21 -32.02
N ASP A 42 11.23 -33.58 -33.03
CA ASP A 42 12.53 -33.78 -33.71
C ASP A 42 13.01 -32.52 -34.50
N ARG A 43 14.26 -32.62 -34.98
CA ARG A 43 15.14 -31.69 -35.71
C ARG A 43 14.97 -31.62 -37.25
N GLY A 44 15.64 -30.62 -37.83
CA GLY A 44 16.26 -30.60 -39.18
C GLY A 44 16.00 -29.26 -39.89
N VAL A 45 16.95 -28.38 -40.25
CA VAL A 45 18.33 -28.53 -40.73
C VAL A 45 19.07 -27.20 -40.47
N LEU A 46 20.31 -27.27 -39.95
CA LEU A 46 21.32 -26.19 -39.98
C LEU A 46 22.21 -26.39 -41.23
N ASP A 47 22.98 -25.35 -41.58
CA ASP A 47 24.15 -25.34 -42.47
C ASP A 47 23.96 -24.95 -43.94
N CYS A 48 24.08 -23.64 -44.20
CA CYS A 48 25.11 -23.15 -45.13
C CYS A 48 25.35 -21.64 -44.94
N CYS A 49 26.64 -21.28 -44.88
CA CYS A 49 27.20 -19.93 -45.06
C CYS A 49 27.35 -19.02 -43.81
N GLN A 50 28.23 -19.42 -42.89
CA GLN A 50 29.25 -18.49 -42.38
C GLN A 50 30.59 -18.82 -43.05
N HIS A 51 30.95 -18.07 -44.09
CA HIS A 51 32.33 -17.92 -44.54
C HIS A 51 32.38 -16.63 -45.36
N TRP A 52 33.48 -15.88 -45.21
CA TRP A 52 33.78 -14.55 -45.79
C TRP A 52 33.31 -13.37 -44.95
N TYR A 53 34.14 -12.98 -43.97
CA TYR A 53 34.73 -11.64 -43.96
C TYR A 53 35.90 -11.62 -42.97
N VAL A 54 37.13 -11.44 -43.50
CA VAL A 54 38.28 -10.69 -42.96
C VAL A 54 39.53 -11.17 -43.70
N LYS A 55 40.00 -10.40 -44.69
CA LYS A 55 41.37 -9.82 -44.68
C LYS A 55 41.69 -9.02 -45.95
N ARG A 56 42.38 -7.90 -45.66
CA ARG A 56 43.31 -7.11 -46.49
C ARG A 56 42.74 -6.07 -47.45
N GLY A 57 43.03 -4.82 -47.11
CA GLY A 57 43.21 -3.75 -48.07
C GLY A 57 44.64 -3.63 -48.57
N LYS A 58 44.81 -2.88 -49.67
CA LYS A 58 45.71 -1.73 -49.86
C LYS A 58 45.60 -1.28 -51.31
N GLU A 59 45.55 0.04 -51.49
CA GLU A 59 46.07 0.83 -52.63
C GLU A 59 45.46 0.55 -54.02
N ASP A 60 44.58 1.43 -54.50
CA ASP A 60 44.97 2.52 -55.42
C ASP A 60 43.75 3.29 -55.96
N GLU A 61 43.93 4.61 -56.07
CA GLU A 61 43.06 5.54 -56.78
C GLU A 61 43.03 5.24 -58.30
N ASP A 62 42.06 5.86 -58.98
CA ASP A 62 41.86 5.91 -60.43
C ASP A 62 41.19 4.71 -61.12
N ARG A 63 39.87 4.81 -61.29
CA ARG A 63 39.22 5.02 -62.61
C ARG A 63 37.71 4.86 -62.54
N LEU A 64 37.03 5.87 -63.10
CA LEU A 64 35.65 5.81 -63.59
C LEU A 64 35.44 4.59 -64.51
N GLY A 65 34.27 3.93 -64.38
CA GLY A 65 33.62 3.26 -65.51
C GLY A 65 32.99 1.89 -65.23
N LEU A 66 31.65 1.87 -65.29
CA LEU A 66 30.81 0.80 -65.86
C LEU A 66 30.92 -0.63 -65.29
N TRP A 67 29.98 -1.02 -64.42
CA TRP A 67 29.39 -2.37 -64.38
C TRP A 67 27.93 -2.24 -63.88
N THR A 68 26.97 -2.04 -64.79
CA THR A 68 26.00 -3.04 -65.30
C THR A 68 25.17 -3.73 -64.23
N GLU A 69 23.86 -3.48 -64.31
CA GLU A 69 22.77 -4.18 -63.64
C GLU A 69 22.95 -5.70 -63.69
N ILE A 70 22.92 -6.34 -62.52
CA ILE A 70 22.55 -7.74 -62.40
C ILE A 70 21.10 -7.74 -61.91
N GLU A 71 20.16 -7.76 -62.86
CA GLU A 71 18.77 -8.13 -62.60
C GLU A 71 18.75 -9.60 -62.17
N ILE A 72 18.43 -9.86 -60.90
CA ILE A 72 17.94 -11.16 -60.47
C ILE A 72 16.43 -11.16 -60.74
N PRO A 73 15.90 -12.03 -61.62
CA PRO A 73 14.48 -12.05 -61.94
C PRO A 73 13.74 -12.77 -60.82
N ILE A 74 13.45 -12.07 -59.73
CA ILE A 74 12.43 -12.52 -58.79
C ILE A 74 11.09 -12.03 -59.35
N ARG A 75 10.34 -12.92 -60.01
CA ARG A 75 8.92 -12.69 -60.33
C ARG A 75 8.15 -12.52 -59.01
N LEU A 76 8.00 -11.26 -58.59
CA LEU A 76 7.18 -10.84 -57.45
C LEU A 76 5.89 -10.20 -57.99
N ASP A 77 5.03 -11.01 -58.60
CA ASP A 77 3.74 -10.54 -59.12
C ASP A 77 2.66 -10.39 -58.04
N SER A 78 3.02 -10.52 -56.76
CA SER A 78 2.07 -10.43 -55.65
C SER A 78 2.58 -9.49 -54.55
N VAL A 79 2.01 -8.28 -54.50
CA VAL A 79 2.26 -7.24 -53.47
C VAL A 79 2.12 -7.78 -52.04
N SER A 80 1.29 -8.80 -51.85
CA SER A 80 1.12 -9.54 -50.59
C SER A 80 2.41 -10.22 -50.10
N VAL A 81 3.26 -10.73 -50.99
CA VAL A 81 4.52 -11.41 -50.62
C VAL A 81 5.57 -10.42 -50.12
N ILE A 82 5.62 -9.22 -50.69
CA ILE A 82 6.54 -8.15 -50.26
C ILE A 82 6.15 -7.64 -48.86
N VAL A 83 4.84 -7.45 -48.61
CA VAL A 83 4.34 -7.05 -47.29
C VAL A 83 4.56 -8.14 -46.24
N GLU A 84 4.43 -9.42 -46.61
CA GLU A 84 4.65 -10.55 -45.71
C GLU A 84 6.15 -10.79 -45.41
N VAL A 85 7.03 -10.56 -46.38
CA VAL A 85 8.49 -10.56 -46.17
C VAL A 85 8.90 -9.39 -45.27
N ILE A 86 8.38 -8.18 -45.48
CA ILE A 86 8.64 -7.04 -44.59
C ILE A 86 8.08 -7.29 -43.19
N HIS A 87 6.90 -7.91 -43.06
CA HIS A 87 6.32 -8.27 -41.77
C HIS A 87 7.15 -9.33 -41.04
N ARG A 88 7.59 -10.39 -41.73
CA ARG A 88 8.43 -11.44 -41.13
C ARG A 88 9.83 -10.92 -40.77
N THR A 89 10.41 -10.02 -41.58
CA THR A 89 11.74 -9.44 -41.30
C THR A 89 11.69 -8.43 -40.14
N LEU A 90 10.62 -7.63 -40.03
CA LEU A 90 10.41 -6.73 -38.88
C LEU A 90 9.98 -7.46 -37.59
N VAL A 91 9.37 -8.64 -37.70
CA VAL A 91 9.01 -9.48 -36.55
C VAL A 91 10.18 -10.36 -36.08
N GLN A 92 11.03 -10.84 -36.98
CA GLN A 92 12.22 -11.66 -36.65
C GLN A 92 13.41 -10.84 -36.11
N HIS A 93 13.44 -9.52 -36.28
CA HIS A 93 14.41 -8.63 -35.61
C HIS A 93 13.93 -8.05 -34.27
N LYS A 94 12.93 -8.68 -33.63
CA LYS A 94 12.70 -8.55 -32.19
C LYS A 94 13.37 -9.69 -31.42
N GLN A 95 14.69 -9.79 -31.52
CA GLN A 95 15.49 -10.21 -30.37
C GLN A 95 15.81 -8.94 -29.59
N VAL A 96 14.97 -8.67 -28.60
CA VAL A 96 15.31 -7.76 -27.52
C VAL A 96 16.47 -8.41 -26.77
N VAL A 97 17.67 -7.85 -26.93
CA VAL A 97 18.74 -8.00 -25.94
C VAL A 97 18.13 -7.55 -24.61
N PRO A 98 18.20 -8.36 -23.52
CA PRO A 98 17.73 -7.92 -22.22
C PRO A 98 18.69 -6.83 -21.73
N MET A 99 18.36 -5.58 -22.05
CA MET A 99 18.96 -4.43 -21.38
C MET A 99 18.32 -4.31 -19.99
N THR A 100 19.19 -4.26 -18.99
CA THR A 100 18.92 -3.87 -17.61
C THR A 100 18.06 -2.61 -17.53
N GLY A 101 16.90 -2.70 -16.85
CA GLY A 101 16.12 -1.55 -16.35
C GLY A 101 15.55 -0.58 -17.39
N ASN A 102 14.35 -0.85 -17.93
CA ASN A 102 13.62 0.15 -18.71
C ASN A 102 12.88 1.15 -17.80
N GLU A 103 13.53 2.27 -17.46
CA GLU A 103 12.81 3.51 -17.14
C GLU A 103 12.06 3.97 -18.40
N PHE A 104 10.73 3.94 -18.39
CA PHE A 104 9.94 4.61 -19.43
C PHE A 104 9.86 6.10 -19.12
N ARG A 105 10.65 6.91 -19.82
CA ARG A 105 10.57 8.38 -19.72
C ARG A 105 9.46 8.91 -20.63
N PHE A 106 8.52 9.65 -20.05
CA PHE A 106 7.45 10.37 -20.74
C PHE A 106 7.29 11.75 -20.12
N PHE A 107 6.76 12.69 -20.88
CA PHE A 107 6.36 14.00 -20.36
C PHE A 107 4.86 13.98 -20.05
N LEU A 108 4.47 14.64 -18.97
CA LEU A 108 3.06 14.86 -18.67
C LEU A 108 2.60 16.15 -19.35
N SER A 109 1.35 16.17 -19.82
CA SER A 109 0.77 17.37 -20.44
C SER A 109 0.80 18.58 -19.51
N CYS A 110 0.56 18.39 -18.20
CA CYS A 110 0.58 19.44 -17.18
C CYS A 110 1.98 20.07 -16.96
N ASP A 111 3.05 19.33 -17.25
CA ASP A 111 4.44 19.79 -17.09
C ASP A 111 4.89 20.69 -18.27
N ILE A 112 4.19 20.66 -19.40
CA ILE A 112 4.58 21.40 -20.61
C ILE A 112 3.99 22.81 -20.58
N ASN A 113 4.83 23.78 -20.22
CA ASN A 113 4.49 25.21 -20.18
C ASN A 113 4.73 25.95 -21.52
N LEU A 114 4.59 25.24 -22.65
CA LEU A 114 4.76 25.79 -24.01
C LEU A 114 3.39 26.03 -24.68
N PRO A 115 3.27 27.04 -25.56
CA PRO A 115 2.05 27.25 -26.35
C PRO A 115 1.82 26.11 -27.35
N VAL A 116 0.55 25.80 -27.61
CA VAL A 116 0.17 24.79 -28.61
C VAL A 116 0.55 25.31 -29.99
N THR A 117 1.38 24.52 -30.68
CA THR A 117 2.03 24.89 -31.95
C THR A 117 1.90 23.76 -32.95
N PHE A 118 1.57 24.11 -34.20
CA PHE A 118 1.47 23.16 -35.31
C PHE A 118 1.71 23.87 -36.63
N ARG A 119 2.13 23.12 -37.65
CA ARG A 119 2.42 23.66 -38.99
C ARG A 119 1.36 23.23 -39.99
N ILE A 120 0.82 24.16 -40.76
CA ILE A 120 -0.02 23.85 -41.91
C ILE A 120 0.87 23.74 -43.13
N GLU A 121 1.00 22.52 -43.67
CA GLU A 121 1.98 22.22 -44.71
C GLU A 121 1.38 22.50 -46.09
N ARG A 122 0.40 21.69 -46.51
CA ARG A 122 -0.21 21.78 -47.84
C ARG A 122 -1.63 21.20 -47.91
N LEU A 123 -2.33 21.57 -48.97
CA LEU A 123 -3.63 21.03 -49.36
C LEU A 123 -3.48 20.13 -50.59
N GLU A 124 -3.90 18.87 -50.46
CA GLU A 124 -3.85 17.84 -51.51
C GLU A 124 -5.26 17.56 -52.06
N GLY A 125 -5.43 17.51 -53.38
CA GLY A 125 -6.72 17.17 -54.02
C GLY A 125 -6.79 17.62 -55.47
N SER A 126 -7.78 17.10 -56.21
CA SER A 126 -8.08 17.52 -57.58
C SER A 126 -9.05 18.70 -57.56
N PHE A 127 -8.55 19.91 -57.80
CA PHE A 127 -9.38 21.11 -57.91
C PHE A 127 -9.93 21.23 -59.33
N PRO A 128 -11.25 21.33 -59.53
CA PRO A 128 -11.80 21.62 -60.85
C PRO A 128 -11.38 23.04 -61.27
N ILE A 129 -10.60 23.15 -62.34
CA ILE A 129 -10.45 24.43 -63.06
C ILE A 129 -11.83 24.73 -63.65
N SER A 130 -12.48 25.83 -63.24
CA SER A 130 -13.81 26.20 -63.75
C SER A 130 -13.74 26.52 -65.25
N LYS A 131 -14.04 25.53 -66.11
CA LYS A 131 -14.46 25.81 -67.48
C LYS A 131 -15.96 26.09 -67.45
N PHE A 132 -16.35 27.35 -67.65
CA PHE A 132 -17.76 27.70 -67.83
C PHE A 132 -18.33 26.97 -69.07
N PRO A 133 -19.55 26.42 -69.01
CA PRO A 133 -20.32 26.09 -70.21
C PRO A 133 -20.76 27.38 -70.88
N ASN A 134 -20.54 27.47 -72.20
CA ASN A 134 -20.86 28.62 -73.04
C ASN A 134 -22.29 29.14 -72.82
N SER A 135 -22.39 30.42 -72.44
CA SER A 135 -23.55 31.26 -72.69
C SER A 135 -23.01 32.54 -73.32
N GLU A 136 -23.44 32.83 -74.55
CA GLU A 136 -23.10 34.03 -75.30
C GLU A 136 -23.30 35.28 -74.44
N ASN A 137 -22.21 36.02 -74.17
CA ASN A 137 -22.11 37.48 -74.28
C ASN A 137 -20.84 38.03 -73.57
N ASN A 138 -19.86 38.40 -74.39
CA ASN A 138 -18.79 39.39 -74.22
C ASN A 138 -18.40 39.89 -72.81
N ALA A 139 -17.42 39.21 -72.21
CA ALA A 139 -16.33 39.80 -71.41
C ALA A 139 -15.12 38.85 -71.47
N PRO A 140 -13.85 39.31 -71.47
CA PRO A 140 -12.72 38.40 -71.47
C PRO A 140 -12.72 37.63 -70.14
N ALA A 141 -12.77 36.30 -70.20
CA ALA A 141 -12.64 35.44 -69.03
C ALA A 141 -11.23 35.63 -68.45
N GLU A 142 -11.11 36.51 -67.44
CA GLU A 142 -9.93 36.52 -66.57
C GLU A 142 -9.85 35.15 -65.89
N ASN A 143 -8.79 34.38 -66.20
CA ASN A 143 -8.37 33.25 -65.38
C ASN A 143 -8.04 33.78 -63.98
N ARG A 144 -9.03 33.88 -63.10
CA ARG A 144 -8.79 34.26 -61.71
C ARG A 144 -8.14 33.08 -61.00
N ILE A 145 -7.02 33.37 -60.37
CA ILE A 145 -6.24 32.45 -59.56
C ILE A 145 -7.02 32.23 -58.26
N SER A 146 -7.24 30.97 -57.84
CA SER A 146 -7.88 30.66 -56.55
C SER A 146 -7.01 31.16 -55.41
N GLU A 147 -7.60 31.96 -54.52
CA GLU A 147 -6.93 32.51 -53.33
C GLU A 147 -7.51 31.82 -52.08
N ILE A 148 -6.70 30.99 -51.42
CA ILE A 148 -7.17 30.09 -50.35
C ILE A 148 -6.45 30.37 -49.03
N TYR A 149 -7.17 30.32 -47.91
CA TYR A 149 -6.60 30.30 -46.57
C TYR A 149 -7.26 29.25 -45.67
N VAL A 150 -6.58 28.90 -44.57
CA VAL A 150 -7.07 27.95 -43.57
C VAL A 150 -7.32 28.68 -42.26
N GLU A 151 -8.52 28.56 -41.72
CA GLU A 151 -8.89 29.02 -40.38
C GLU A 151 -8.80 27.87 -39.38
N CYS A 152 -8.17 28.12 -38.23
CA CYS A 152 -7.95 27.14 -37.17
C CYS A 152 -8.59 27.63 -35.87
N ALA A 153 -9.40 26.80 -35.22
CA ALA A 153 -9.93 27.10 -33.88
C ALA A 153 -9.72 25.92 -32.92
N LEU A 154 -9.51 26.25 -31.65
CA LEU A 154 -9.37 25.28 -30.56
C LEU A 154 -10.70 25.15 -29.84
N PHE A 155 -11.12 23.92 -29.58
CA PHE A 155 -12.28 23.60 -28.76
C PHE A 155 -11.84 22.76 -27.57
N ILE A 156 -12.26 23.17 -26.36
CA ILE A 156 -12.03 22.44 -25.12
C ILE A 156 -13.39 21.99 -24.61
N ASP A 157 -13.58 20.68 -24.48
CA ASP A 157 -14.82 20.05 -24.00
C ASP A 157 -16.09 20.55 -24.71
N GLY A 158 -15.99 20.78 -26.03
CA GLY A 158 -17.08 21.22 -26.88
C GLY A 158 -17.31 22.74 -26.96
N ALA A 159 -16.58 23.54 -26.17
CA ALA A 159 -16.66 25.00 -26.21
C ALA A 159 -15.48 25.61 -27.00
N PRO A 160 -15.70 26.62 -27.86
CA PRO A 160 -14.62 27.32 -28.55
C PRO A 160 -13.75 28.07 -27.53
N PHE A 161 -12.44 27.88 -27.62
CA PHE A 161 -11.46 28.42 -26.70
C PHE A 161 -10.43 29.27 -27.44
N GLY A 162 -10.44 30.58 -27.18
CA GLY A 162 -9.57 31.55 -27.85
C GLY A 162 -10.13 32.05 -29.18
N LEU A 163 -9.39 32.94 -29.84
CA LEU A 163 -9.75 33.49 -31.15
C LEU A 163 -9.29 32.55 -32.27
N PRO A 164 -10.12 32.33 -33.32
CA PRO A 164 -9.69 31.60 -34.51
C PRO A 164 -8.48 32.27 -35.15
N THR A 165 -7.49 31.46 -35.52
CA THR A 165 -6.24 31.91 -36.15
C THR A 165 -6.22 31.49 -37.62
N ARG A 166 -5.85 32.39 -38.52
CA ARG A 166 -5.88 32.16 -39.98
C ARG A 166 -4.45 32.09 -40.52
N THR A 167 -4.23 31.24 -41.53
CA THR A 167 -2.99 31.26 -42.32
C THR A 167 -2.96 32.47 -43.24
N ARG A 168 -1.80 32.75 -43.82
CA ARG A 168 -1.68 33.64 -44.98
C ARG A 168 -2.52 33.13 -46.16
N LEU A 169 -2.93 34.06 -47.01
CA LEU A 169 -3.60 33.77 -48.28
C LEU A 169 -2.61 33.18 -49.29
N GLU A 170 -2.96 32.06 -49.93
CA GLU A 170 -2.12 31.38 -50.91
C GLU A 170 -2.78 31.39 -52.30
N SER A 171 -2.01 31.80 -53.31
CA SER A 171 -2.45 31.97 -54.70
C SER A 171 -1.54 31.27 -55.71
N ALA A 172 -0.54 30.49 -55.28
CA ALA A 172 0.38 29.80 -56.18
C ALA A 172 -0.22 28.63 -57.00
N GLY A 173 -1.51 28.32 -56.84
CA GLY A 173 -2.19 27.20 -57.49
C GLY A 173 -1.89 25.84 -56.84
N PRO A 174 -2.59 24.76 -57.24
CA PRO A 174 -2.45 23.44 -56.60
C PRO A 174 -1.11 22.75 -56.93
N PRO A 175 -0.42 22.14 -55.94
CA PRO A 175 -0.83 22.03 -54.53
C PRO A 175 -0.56 23.33 -53.75
N PHE A 176 -1.59 23.81 -53.04
CA PHE A 176 -1.46 25.00 -52.18
C PHE A 176 -0.58 24.64 -50.98
N CYS A 177 0.53 25.35 -50.80
CA CYS A 177 1.53 25.06 -49.78
C CYS A 177 1.80 26.30 -48.92
N TRP A 178 1.39 26.27 -47.65
CA TRP A 178 1.65 27.34 -46.70
C TRP A 178 2.99 27.18 -45.99
N ASN A 179 3.29 25.96 -45.55
CA ASN A 179 4.39 25.64 -44.65
C ASN A 179 4.49 26.61 -43.44
N GLU A 180 3.35 27.05 -42.94
CA GLU A 180 3.23 28.12 -41.96
C GLU A 180 3.05 27.54 -40.55
N LEU A 181 3.81 28.06 -39.58
CA LEU A 181 3.73 27.63 -38.18
C LEU A 181 2.70 28.50 -37.43
N ILE A 182 1.60 27.87 -37.00
CA ILE A 182 0.56 28.49 -36.19
C ILE A 182 0.86 28.25 -34.71
N THR A 183 0.78 29.32 -33.91
CA THR A 183 0.97 29.30 -32.45
C THR A 183 -0.29 29.84 -31.78
N LEU A 184 -0.94 29.01 -30.98
CA LEU A 184 -2.10 29.40 -30.18
C LEU A 184 -1.65 30.02 -28.85
N THR A 185 -2.48 30.87 -28.26
CA THR A 185 -2.22 31.47 -26.93
C THR A 185 -2.36 30.47 -25.79
N THR A 186 -3.10 29.37 -26.00
CA THR A 186 -3.29 28.27 -25.05
C THR A 186 -2.03 27.41 -24.91
N LYS A 187 -1.69 26.99 -23.70
CA LYS A 187 -0.55 26.12 -23.44
C LYS A 187 -0.95 24.65 -23.40
N TYR A 188 0.02 23.75 -23.63
CA TYR A 188 -0.23 22.30 -23.55
C TYR A 188 -0.76 21.84 -22.18
N ARG A 189 -0.38 22.52 -21.09
CA ARG A 189 -0.87 22.25 -19.74
C ARG A 189 -2.34 22.61 -19.47
N ASP A 190 -2.93 23.46 -20.31
CA ASP A 190 -4.32 23.92 -20.15
C ASP A 190 -5.30 23.04 -20.94
N LEU A 191 -4.78 22.08 -21.72
CA LEU A 191 -5.58 21.18 -22.55
C LEU A 191 -6.20 20.06 -21.71
N THR A 192 -7.38 19.62 -22.12
CA THR A 192 -8.09 18.42 -21.61
C THR A 192 -7.91 17.22 -22.54
N ALA A 193 -8.25 16.01 -22.05
CA ALA A 193 -8.21 14.79 -22.88
C ALA A 193 -9.08 14.88 -24.15
N GLN A 194 -10.14 15.70 -24.11
CA GLN A 194 -11.09 15.88 -25.21
C GLN A 194 -10.86 17.16 -26.01
N SER A 195 -9.71 17.84 -25.84
CA SER A 195 -9.39 19.03 -26.62
C SER A 195 -9.27 18.71 -28.12
N GLN A 196 -9.93 19.51 -28.95
CA GLN A 196 -10.06 19.35 -30.40
C GLN A 196 -9.53 20.59 -31.14
N LEU A 197 -8.90 20.36 -32.28
CA LEU A 197 -8.58 21.41 -33.25
C LEU A 197 -9.47 21.26 -34.47
N THR A 198 -10.07 22.37 -34.89
CA THR A 198 -10.89 22.47 -36.09
C THR A 198 -10.13 23.26 -37.17
N PHE A 199 -10.25 22.84 -38.42
CA PHE A 199 -9.62 23.44 -39.59
C PHE A 199 -10.65 23.65 -40.68
N THR A 200 -10.89 24.89 -41.07
CA THR A 200 -11.83 25.24 -42.16
C THR A 200 -11.07 25.93 -43.30
N VAL A 201 -11.23 25.41 -44.52
CA VAL A 201 -10.55 25.94 -45.72
C VAL A 201 -11.51 26.81 -46.53
N TRP A 202 -11.09 28.03 -46.83
CA TRP A 202 -11.88 29.07 -47.49
C TRP A 202 -11.27 29.48 -48.83
N ASP A 203 -12.11 29.67 -49.85
CA ASP A 203 -11.75 30.20 -51.17
C ASP A 203 -12.36 31.60 -51.35
N LEU A 204 -11.54 32.61 -51.61
CA LEU A 204 -11.98 33.99 -51.80
C LEU A 204 -12.27 34.35 -53.27
N SER A 205 -12.04 33.44 -54.22
CA SER A 205 -12.15 33.74 -55.65
C SER A 205 -13.57 34.08 -56.15
N HIS A 206 -14.62 33.60 -55.46
CA HIS A 206 -16.02 33.76 -55.83
C HIS A 206 -16.90 34.46 -54.77
N GLY A 207 -16.29 35.09 -53.76
CA GLY A 207 -16.96 35.51 -52.51
C GLY A 207 -17.04 34.33 -51.54
N GLU A 208 -16.61 34.51 -50.28
CA GLU A 208 -16.32 33.49 -49.24
C GLU A 208 -16.90 32.10 -49.52
N GLY A 209 -16.22 31.33 -50.38
CA GLY A 209 -16.63 30.00 -50.80
C GLY A 209 -16.00 28.96 -49.87
N LEU A 210 -16.84 28.26 -49.12
CA LEU A 210 -16.38 27.21 -48.20
C LEU A 210 -15.92 25.96 -48.99
N ILE A 211 -14.63 25.64 -48.94
CA ILE A 211 -14.09 24.41 -49.54
C ILE A 211 -14.43 23.22 -48.66
N GLY A 212 -14.19 23.32 -47.36
CA GLY A 212 -14.54 22.27 -46.41
C GLY A 212 -13.76 22.30 -45.10
N GLY A 213 -14.27 21.55 -44.11
CA GLY A 213 -13.79 21.53 -42.74
C GLY A 213 -13.32 20.15 -42.27
N ALA A 214 -12.42 20.13 -41.29
CA ALA A 214 -11.95 18.93 -40.60
C ALA A 214 -11.65 19.19 -39.12
N THR A 215 -12.05 18.25 -38.26
CA THR A 215 -11.83 18.28 -36.82
C THR A 215 -10.96 17.11 -36.34
N ILE A 216 -9.97 17.38 -35.50
CA ILE A 216 -9.08 16.37 -34.91
C ILE A 216 -8.91 16.54 -33.39
N LEU A 217 -9.07 15.45 -32.64
CA LEU A 217 -8.67 15.39 -31.23
C LEU A 217 -7.14 15.51 -31.08
N LEU A 218 -6.66 16.33 -30.14
CA LEU A 218 -5.23 16.45 -29.85
C LEU A 218 -4.66 15.19 -29.19
N PHE A 219 -5.45 14.52 -28.35
CA PHE A 219 -5.07 13.26 -27.71
C PHE A 219 -5.71 12.06 -28.42
N ASN A 220 -5.04 10.90 -28.36
CA ASN A 220 -5.58 9.63 -28.85
C ASN A 220 -6.32 8.86 -27.74
N ASN A 221 -6.93 7.72 -28.08
CA ASN A 221 -7.64 6.87 -27.11
C ASN A 221 -6.76 6.32 -25.98
N LYS A 222 -5.43 6.38 -26.11
CA LYS A 222 -4.46 6.02 -25.06
C LYS A 222 -4.00 7.23 -24.26
N LYS A 223 -4.73 8.36 -24.34
CA LYS A 223 -4.38 9.63 -23.70
C LYS A 223 -2.99 10.17 -24.09
N GLN A 224 -2.49 9.82 -25.27
CA GLN A 224 -1.19 10.33 -25.77
C GLN A 224 -1.42 11.46 -26.78
N LEU A 225 -0.59 12.50 -26.68
CA LEU A 225 -0.61 13.62 -27.63
C LEU A 225 -0.28 13.12 -29.04
N LYS A 226 -1.05 13.55 -30.03
CA LYS A 226 -0.76 13.28 -31.44
C LYS A 226 0.41 14.16 -31.88
N THR A 227 1.36 13.55 -32.57
CA THR A 227 2.61 14.18 -33.00
C THR A 227 2.91 13.83 -34.46
N GLY A 228 3.73 14.66 -35.10
CA GLY A 228 4.14 14.52 -36.50
C GLY A 228 3.01 14.79 -37.50
N LYS A 229 3.29 14.49 -38.77
CA LYS A 229 2.39 14.75 -39.89
C LYS A 229 1.09 13.95 -39.79
N GLN A 230 -0.02 14.66 -39.92
CA GLN A 230 -1.39 14.14 -39.95
C GLN A 230 -2.07 14.61 -41.23
N LYS A 231 -2.58 13.65 -42.00
CA LYS A 231 -3.40 13.91 -43.18
C LYS A 231 -4.88 13.91 -42.79
N LEU A 232 -5.57 15.03 -42.96
CA LEU A 232 -6.95 15.26 -42.53
C LEU A 232 -7.86 15.30 -43.75
N ARG A 233 -8.91 14.47 -43.78
CA ARG A 233 -9.93 14.54 -44.84
C ARG A 233 -10.81 15.77 -44.62
N LEU A 234 -10.95 16.60 -45.65
CA LEU A 234 -11.86 17.74 -45.63
C LEU A 234 -13.26 17.30 -46.09
N TRP A 235 -14.28 17.78 -45.37
CA TRP A 235 -15.67 17.58 -45.70
C TRP A 235 -16.17 18.73 -46.58
N ALA A 236 -16.38 18.44 -47.87
CA ALA A 236 -16.70 19.45 -48.86
C ALA A 236 -17.96 20.24 -48.50
N GLY A 237 -17.88 21.59 -48.56
CA GLY A 237 -19.01 22.49 -48.30
C GLY A 237 -19.52 22.52 -46.86
N LYS A 238 -18.73 22.02 -45.88
CA LYS A 238 -19.12 21.97 -44.46
C LYS A 238 -18.04 22.54 -43.56
N GLU A 239 -18.39 23.45 -42.66
CA GLU A 239 -17.44 24.05 -41.71
C GLU A 239 -17.03 23.05 -40.64
N ALA A 240 -15.81 23.18 -40.13
CA ALA A 240 -15.31 22.30 -39.09
C ALA A 240 -15.99 22.60 -37.75
N ASP A 241 -16.53 21.56 -37.13
CA ASP A 241 -17.28 21.65 -35.88
C ASP A 241 -16.55 20.95 -34.73
N GLY A 242 -16.44 21.63 -33.59
CA GLY A 242 -15.83 21.10 -32.36
C GLY A 242 -16.78 20.29 -31.47
N THR A 243 -17.90 19.82 -32.03
CA THR A 243 -18.90 19.04 -31.28
C THR A 243 -18.37 17.64 -30.94
N SER A 244 -18.91 17.00 -29.90
CA SER A 244 -18.56 15.64 -29.50
C SER A 244 -19.83 14.76 -29.48
N PRO A 245 -20.05 13.89 -30.48
CA PRO A 245 -19.19 13.55 -31.62
C PRO A 245 -19.23 14.58 -32.77
N THR A 246 -18.05 14.89 -33.35
CA THR A 246 -17.92 15.86 -34.46
C THR A 246 -18.56 15.34 -35.74
N THR A 247 -19.18 16.26 -36.47
CA THR A 247 -19.81 15.98 -37.75
C THR A 247 -18.88 16.19 -38.95
N THR A 248 -17.62 16.60 -38.71
CA THR A 248 -16.53 16.75 -39.68
C THR A 248 -15.24 16.03 -39.24
N PRO A 249 -15.26 14.71 -38.94
CA PRO A 249 -14.08 14.02 -38.44
C PRO A 249 -12.96 14.01 -39.48
N GLY A 250 -11.80 14.56 -39.11
CA GLY A 250 -10.62 14.63 -39.99
C GLY A 250 -9.91 13.29 -40.18
N LYS A 251 -10.09 12.33 -39.27
CA LYS A 251 -9.58 10.94 -39.41
C LYS A 251 -10.65 9.99 -39.93
N VAL A 252 -10.29 9.22 -40.95
CA VAL A 252 -11.18 8.25 -41.60
C VAL A 252 -11.62 7.14 -40.61
N PRO A 253 -12.91 6.76 -40.56
CA PRO A 253 -13.44 5.70 -39.71
C PRO A 253 -12.75 4.34 -39.93
N LYS A 254 -12.68 3.49 -38.89
CA LYS A 254 -11.97 2.19 -38.91
C LYS A 254 -12.36 1.25 -40.06
N LEU A 255 -13.63 1.30 -40.50
CA LEU A 255 -14.14 0.45 -41.58
C LEU A 255 -13.66 0.88 -42.98
N GLU A 256 -13.22 2.13 -43.15
CA GLU A 256 -12.73 2.69 -44.42
C GLU A 256 -11.19 2.77 -44.47
N ARG A 257 -10.49 2.19 -43.48
CA ARG A 257 -9.02 2.25 -43.37
C ARG A 257 -8.35 1.28 -44.35
N GLY A 258 -7.82 1.81 -45.44
CA GLY A 258 -6.98 1.07 -46.39
C GLY A 258 -5.52 0.88 -45.95
N GLU A 259 -4.69 0.36 -46.87
CA GLU A 259 -3.24 0.14 -46.68
C GLU A 259 -2.48 1.47 -46.49
N LEU A 260 -2.98 2.60 -47.02
CA LEU A 260 -2.39 3.94 -46.87
C LEU A 260 -2.10 4.35 -45.41
N GLU A 261 -3.07 4.19 -44.50
CA GLU A 261 -2.92 4.66 -43.09
C GLU A 261 -1.93 3.77 -42.30
N ARG A 262 -1.82 2.48 -42.69
CA ARG A 262 -0.80 1.58 -42.14
C ARG A 262 0.59 2.03 -42.57
N LEU A 263 0.75 2.37 -43.86
CA LEU A 263 1.99 2.88 -44.42
C LEU A 263 2.39 4.23 -43.79
N GLU A 264 1.46 5.15 -43.60
CA GLU A 264 1.72 6.45 -42.94
C GLU A 264 2.22 6.28 -41.49
N LYS A 265 1.64 5.35 -40.72
CA LYS A 265 2.13 5.05 -39.37
C LYS A 265 3.57 4.53 -39.36
N LEU A 266 3.95 3.77 -40.39
CA LEU A 266 5.31 3.24 -40.54
C LEU A 266 6.28 4.35 -40.97
N VAL A 267 5.89 5.23 -41.91
CA VAL A 267 6.67 6.41 -42.30
C VAL A 267 6.93 7.31 -41.10
N ASN A 268 5.90 7.61 -40.30
CA ASN A 268 6.09 8.43 -39.09
C ASN A 268 7.01 7.73 -38.06
N LYS A 269 7.10 6.40 -38.04
CA LYS A 269 8.09 5.69 -37.20
C LYS A 269 9.51 5.77 -37.77
N TYR A 270 9.63 5.67 -39.10
CA TYR A 270 10.89 5.82 -39.82
C TYR A 270 11.47 7.25 -39.69
N GLU A 271 10.65 8.28 -39.88
CA GLU A 271 11.06 9.68 -39.73
C GLU A 271 11.51 10.00 -38.28
N ARG A 272 10.94 9.31 -37.29
CA ARG A 272 11.34 9.40 -35.87
C ARG A 272 12.58 8.58 -35.50
N GLY A 273 13.22 7.89 -36.45
CA GLY A 273 14.38 7.03 -36.18
C GLY A 273 14.06 5.76 -35.38
N GLN A 274 12.77 5.39 -35.25
CA GLN A 274 12.35 4.14 -34.60
C GLN A 274 12.49 2.92 -35.54
N ILE A 275 12.80 3.16 -36.81
CA ILE A 275 13.15 2.16 -37.81
C ILE A 275 14.54 2.53 -38.32
N GLN A 276 15.46 1.57 -38.31
CA GLN A 276 16.83 1.78 -38.77
C GLN A 276 16.84 2.08 -40.27
N ARG A 277 17.60 3.10 -40.68
CA ARG A 277 17.73 3.49 -42.09
C ARG A 277 18.61 2.50 -42.85
N VAL A 278 18.14 2.08 -44.02
CA VAL A 278 18.87 1.20 -44.95
C VAL A 278 18.65 1.75 -46.35
N ASP A 279 19.56 2.60 -46.82
CA ASP A 279 19.35 3.48 -47.99
C ASP A 279 18.86 2.78 -49.26
N TRP A 280 19.35 1.58 -49.57
CA TRP A 280 18.93 0.85 -50.78
C TRP A 280 17.52 0.27 -50.63
N LEU A 281 17.17 -0.23 -49.45
CA LEU A 281 15.86 -0.81 -49.15
C LEU A 281 14.81 0.29 -49.01
N ASP A 282 15.20 1.41 -48.40
CA ASP A 282 14.39 2.61 -48.24
C ASP A 282 13.97 3.19 -49.60
N ARG A 283 14.91 3.27 -50.57
CA ARG A 283 14.58 3.70 -51.95
C ARG A 283 13.56 2.78 -52.62
N LEU A 284 13.68 1.46 -52.44
CA LEU A 284 12.74 0.49 -53.01
C LEU A 284 11.37 0.55 -52.32
N THR A 285 11.32 0.67 -51.00
CA THR A 285 10.07 0.79 -50.24
C THR A 285 9.37 2.11 -50.53
N PHE A 286 10.06 3.24 -50.58
CA PHE A 286 9.45 4.52 -50.97
C PHE A 286 8.88 4.49 -52.39
N LYS A 287 9.58 3.90 -53.35
CA LYS A 287 9.09 3.72 -54.73
C LYS A 287 7.88 2.79 -54.83
N ALA A 288 7.84 1.73 -54.01
CA ALA A 288 6.67 0.84 -53.91
C ALA A 288 5.48 1.54 -53.23
N MET A 289 5.73 2.36 -52.22
CA MET A 289 4.72 3.16 -51.53
C MET A 289 4.09 4.21 -52.44
N GLU A 290 4.86 4.86 -53.31
CA GLU A 290 4.32 5.78 -54.34
C GLU A 290 3.35 5.06 -55.29
N LYS A 291 3.71 3.86 -55.78
CA LYS A 291 2.83 3.05 -56.63
C LYS A 291 1.52 2.63 -55.93
N ILE A 292 1.57 2.39 -54.60
CA ILE A 292 0.37 2.09 -53.81
C ILE A 292 -0.48 3.36 -53.64
N LYS A 293 0.14 4.50 -53.34
CA LYS A 293 -0.54 5.81 -53.27
C LYS A 293 -1.24 6.17 -54.58
N GLU A 294 -0.60 5.96 -55.72
CA GLU A 294 -1.20 6.19 -57.05
C GLU A 294 -2.42 5.28 -57.30
N ARG A 295 -2.32 3.98 -56.99
CA ARG A 295 -3.45 3.04 -57.16
C ARG A 295 -4.64 3.34 -56.25
N GLU A 296 -4.41 3.77 -55.01
CA GLU A 296 -5.49 4.16 -54.10
C GLU A 296 -6.07 5.54 -54.45
N SER A 297 -5.24 6.47 -54.95
CA SER A 297 -5.71 7.77 -55.47
C SER A 297 -6.64 7.63 -56.67
N LEU A 298 -6.46 6.58 -57.50
CA LEU A 298 -7.35 6.28 -58.63
C LEU A 298 -8.69 5.66 -58.19
N LYS A 299 -8.77 5.08 -56.99
CA LYS A 299 -10.00 4.48 -56.43
C LYS A 299 -10.86 5.47 -55.63
N ASN A 300 -10.24 6.44 -54.96
CA ASN A 300 -10.93 7.44 -54.14
C ASN A 300 -11.19 8.72 -54.96
N GLY A 301 -12.35 8.80 -55.62
CA GLY A 301 -12.78 10.02 -56.30
C GLY A 301 -12.85 11.25 -55.36
N SER A 302 -12.34 12.38 -55.86
CA SER A 302 -12.58 13.77 -55.41
C SER A 302 -12.53 14.09 -53.90
N SER A 303 -11.66 13.45 -53.13
CA SER A 303 -11.49 13.78 -51.70
C SER A 303 -10.31 14.73 -51.49
N HIS A 304 -10.55 15.87 -50.84
CA HIS A 304 -9.52 16.86 -50.49
C HIS A 304 -8.92 16.53 -49.12
N TYR A 305 -7.61 16.71 -48.96
CA TYR A 305 -6.89 16.43 -47.73
C TYR A 305 -5.98 17.59 -47.32
N LEU A 306 -6.07 18.00 -46.07
CA LEU A 306 -5.16 18.96 -45.46
C LEU A 306 -4.05 18.24 -44.69
N VAL A 307 -2.79 18.59 -44.95
CA VAL A 307 -1.63 18.04 -44.24
C VAL A 307 -1.19 19.01 -43.15
N VAL A 308 -1.28 18.57 -41.90
CA VAL A 308 -0.91 19.34 -40.70
C VAL A 308 0.19 18.60 -39.94
N ASP A 309 1.26 19.29 -39.57
CA ASP A 309 2.38 18.74 -38.81
C ASP A 309 2.34 19.21 -37.35
N PHE A 310 2.09 18.29 -36.42
CA PHE A 310 2.09 18.58 -34.99
C PHE A 310 3.49 18.46 -34.40
N CYS A 311 3.85 19.37 -33.49
CA CYS A 311 5.14 19.36 -32.80
C CYS A 311 5.43 17.99 -32.16
N SER A 312 6.65 17.51 -32.38
CA SER A 312 7.17 16.30 -31.74
C SER A 312 8.01 16.66 -30.51
N PHE A 313 7.86 15.87 -29.45
CA PHE A 313 8.69 15.95 -28.25
C PHE A 313 9.69 14.78 -28.24
N GLU A 314 10.82 14.97 -27.56
CA GLU A 314 11.86 13.93 -27.38
C GLU A 314 11.28 12.66 -26.75
N HIS A 315 10.42 12.84 -25.74
CA HIS A 315 9.68 11.77 -25.06
C HIS A 315 8.18 11.88 -25.32
N ARG A 316 7.44 10.78 -25.16
CA ARG A 316 6.00 10.78 -25.41
C ARG A 316 5.29 11.68 -24.40
N VAL A 317 4.32 12.46 -24.86
CA VAL A 317 3.46 13.26 -23.98
C VAL A 317 2.20 12.48 -23.65
N VAL A 318 1.95 12.26 -22.37
CA VAL A 318 0.76 11.60 -21.83
C VAL A 318 -0.11 12.63 -21.11
N PHE A 319 -1.41 12.62 -21.39
CA PHE A 319 -2.36 13.48 -20.71
C PHE A 319 -2.56 13.03 -19.26
N GLN A 320 -2.41 13.98 -18.34
CA GLN A 320 -2.75 13.85 -16.93
C GLN A 320 -3.46 15.10 -16.46
N GLU A 321 -4.51 14.93 -15.66
CA GLU A 321 -5.25 16.04 -15.07
C GLU A 321 -4.41 16.70 -13.96
N SER A 322 -4.33 18.02 -14.00
CA SER A 322 -3.70 18.85 -12.97
C SER A 322 -4.34 18.54 -11.60
N GLY A 323 -3.58 17.93 -10.69
CA GLY A 323 -4.06 17.55 -9.35
C GLY A 323 -4.47 16.08 -9.18
N SER A 324 -4.35 15.25 -10.22
CA SER A 324 -4.61 13.81 -10.15
C SER A 324 -3.35 13.02 -9.77
N ASN A 325 -2.89 13.15 -8.52
CA ASN A 325 -2.03 12.13 -7.92
C ASN A 325 -2.91 11.07 -7.26
N PHE A 326 -3.44 10.12 -8.04
CA PHE A 326 -3.97 8.88 -7.48
C PHE A 326 -3.67 7.70 -8.40
N LEU A 327 -3.08 6.67 -7.79
CA LEU A 327 -3.03 5.29 -8.28
C LEU A 327 -4.43 4.90 -8.73
N LEU A 328 -4.66 4.76 -10.04
CA LEU A 328 -5.86 4.09 -10.56
C LEU A 328 -5.64 2.58 -10.40
N PRO A 329 -6.51 1.86 -9.67
CA PRO A 329 -6.63 0.42 -9.86
C PRO A 329 -7.10 0.17 -11.29
N SER A 330 -6.59 -0.90 -11.90
CA SER A 330 -7.07 -1.46 -13.16
C SER A 330 -8.61 -1.56 -13.20
N PRO A 331 -9.25 -1.40 -14.36
CA PRO A 331 -10.70 -1.48 -14.48
C PRO A 331 -11.18 -2.85 -13.98
N ILE A 332 -12.00 -2.80 -12.94
CA ILE A 332 -12.61 -3.96 -12.29
C ILE A 332 -13.51 -4.64 -13.32
N ALA A 333 -13.12 -5.85 -13.73
CA ALA A 333 -14.03 -6.77 -14.37
C ALA A 333 -15.12 -7.12 -13.35
N SER A 334 -16.37 -7.09 -13.79
CA SER A 334 -17.55 -7.38 -12.98
C SER A 334 -17.48 -8.76 -12.32
N THR A 335 -17.01 -8.81 -11.08
CA THR A 335 -17.27 -9.90 -10.14
C THR A 335 -17.91 -9.31 -8.89
N ASN A 336 -19.00 -9.94 -8.43
CA ASN A 336 -19.79 -9.51 -7.27
C ASN A 336 -19.04 -9.83 -5.97
N ASP A 337 -17.92 -9.15 -5.72
CA ASP A 337 -17.25 -9.12 -4.43
C ASP A 337 -17.60 -7.82 -3.70
N ILE A 338 -17.68 -7.87 -2.36
CA ILE A 338 -17.84 -6.67 -1.52
C ILE A 338 -16.60 -5.80 -1.72
N VAL A 339 -16.78 -4.66 -2.37
CA VAL A 339 -15.72 -3.67 -2.59
C VAL A 339 -15.68 -2.74 -1.40
N ILE A 340 -14.50 -2.61 -0.78
CA ILE A 340 -14.20 -1.52 0.15
C ILE A 340 -14.20 -0.23 -0.68
N VAL A 341 -15.28 0.54 -0.58
CA VAL A 341 -15.34 1.88 -1.16
C VAL A 341 -14.57 2.79 -0.22
N TRP A 342 -13.36 3.18 -0.64
CA TRP A 342 -12.65 4.27 0.01
C TRP A 342 -13.50 5.53 -0.11
N ASP A 343 -13.84 6.12 1.04
CA ASP A 343 -14.38 7.48 1.06
C ASP A 343 -13.30 8.40 0.48
N GLN A 344 -13.59 8.93 -0.71
CA GLN A 344 -12.66 9.81 -1.43
C GLN A 344 -12.41 11.12 -0.70
N GLU A 345 -13.16 11.46 0.35
CA GLU A 345 -12.99 12.67 1.14
C GLU A 345 -12.21 12.46 2.44
N VAL A 346 -12.02 11.21 2.90
CA VAL A 346 -11.18 10.91 4.07
C VAL A 346 -9.72 11.29 3.75
N GLY A 347 -9.23 12.34 4.39
CA GLY A 347 -7.89 12.91 4.16
C GLY A 347 -7.83 14.06 3.15
N LYS A 348 -8.94 14.43 2.49
CA LYS A 348 -8.99 15.66 1.69
C LYS A 348 -9.21 16.87 2.57
N ILE A 349 -8.40 17.91 2.36
CA ILE A 349 -8.59 19.22 3.01
C ILE A 349 -9.91 19.80 2.52
N ASN A 350 -10.81 20.15 3.44
CA ASN A 350 -12.07 20.80 3.12
C ASN A 350 -11.79 22.09 2.30
N PRO A 351 -12.28 22.22 1.05
CA PRO A 351 -11.99 23.36 0.20
C PRO A 351 -12.44 24.70 0.81
N SER A 352 -13.51 24.67 1.61
CA SER A 352 -14.02 25.83 2.34
C SER A 352 -13.08 26.22 3.48
N GLU A 353 -12.56 25.25 4.22
CA GLU A 353 -11.56 25.47 5.27
C GLU A 353 -10.25 25.98 4.68
N HIS A 354 -9.78 25.41 3.56
CA HIS A 354 -8.59 25.88 2.84
C HIS A 354 -8.73 27.32 2.34
N LYS A 355 -9.90 27.65 1.77
CA LYS A 355 -10.21 29.00 1.30
C LYS A 355 -10.31 29.98 2.46
N GLN A 356 -10.95 29.61 3.57
CA GLN A 356 -11.01 30.41 4.79
C GLN A 356 -9.62 30.66 5.37
N LEU A 357 -8.77 29.63 5.44
CA LEU A 357 -7.40 29.73 5.93
C LEU A 357 -6.54 30.65 5.04
N LYS A 358 -6.65 30.52 3.71
CA LYS A 358 -5.98 31.43 2.76
C LYS A 358 -6.48 32.87 2.88
N LEU A 359 -7.78 33.09 3.04
CA LEU A 359 -8.37 34.42 3.23
C LEU A 359 -7.92 35.05 4.55
N ALA A 360 -7.97 34.31 5.66
CA ALA A 360 -7.51 34.75 6.96
C ALA A 360 -6.02 35.12 6.94
N ARG A 361 -5.18 34.29 6.29
CA ARG A 361 -3.75 34.60 6.11
C ARG A 361 -3.53 35.82 5.23
N SER A 362 -4.28 35.96 4.13
CA SER A 362 -4.22 37.14 3.25
C SER A 362 -4.58 38.43 3.98
N LEU A 363 -5.59 38.40 4.86
CA LEU A 363 -5.97 39.54 5.70
C LEU A 363 -4.87 39.93 6.71
N THR A 364 -4.05 38.96 7.14
CA THR A 364 -2.96 39.17 8.11
C THR A 364 -1.65 39.63 7.46
N ARG A 365 -1.55 39.65 6.11
CA ARG A 365 -0.32 40.07 5.39
C ARG A 365 0.00 41.55 5.53
N GLY A 366 -0.96 42.39 5.92
CA GLY A 366 -0.80 43.85 5.98
C GLY A 366 -0.39 44.44 7.34
N VAL A 367 -0.56 43.72 8.45
CA VAL A 367 -0.30 44.24 9.81
C VAL A 367 0.57 43.23 10.56
N ILE A 368 1.89 43.49 10.65
CA ILE A 368 2.84 42.65 11.39
C ILE A 368 3.27 43.41 12.65
N ASP A 369 2.57 43.17 13.74
CA ASP A 369 3.04 43.58 15.08
C ASP A 369 3.98 42.49 15.63
N ARG A 370 5.28 42.81 15.67
CA ARG A 370 6.34 41.90 16.16
C ARG A 370 6.31 41.73 17.67
N ASP A 371 5.70 42.67 18.39
CA ASP A 371 5.62 42.69 19.85
C ASP A 371 4.28 42.12 20.36
N LEU A 372 3.45 41.60 19.46
CA LEU A 372 2.16 41.04 19.78
C LEU A 372 2.29 39.82 20.70
N LYS A 373 1.76 39.95 21.93
CA LYS A 373 1.75 38.87 22.93
C LYS A 373 0.35 38.26 23.05
N PRO A 374 0.25 36.92 23.22
CA PRO A 374 -1.03 36.26 23.40
C PRO A 374 -1.68 36.65 24.73
N SER A 375 -3.01 36.79 24.71
CA SER A 375 -3.84 36.94 25.90
C SER A 375 -3.80 35.72 26.82
N SER A 376 -4.32 35.82 28.04
CA SER A 376 -4.34 34.69 29.00
C SER A 376 -5.03 33.44 28.42
N ASN A 377 -6.14 33.61 27.69
CA ASN A 377 -6.87 32.50 27.08
C ASN A 377 -6.16 31.93 25.85
N GLU A 378 -5.56 32.78 25.01
CA GLU A 378 -4.75 32.33 23.87
C GLU A 378 -3.50 31.58 24.34
N ARG A 379 -2.84 32.03 25.42
CA ARG A 379 -1.71 31.32 26.04
C ARG A 379 -2.09 29.93 26.51
N LYS A 380 -3.21 29.79 27.22
CA LYS A 380 -3.72 28.48 27.65
C LYS A 380 -4.00 27.55 26.47
N SER A 381 -4.54 28.11 25.38
CA SER A 381 -4.83 27.35 24.17
C SER A 381 -3.54 26.91 23.46
N ILE A 382 -2.56 27.80 23.31
CA ILE A 382 -1.23 27.47 22.78
C ILE A 382 -0.57 26.38 23.63
N GLN A 383 -0.56 26.53 24.95
CA GLN A 383 0.03 25.53 25.86
C GLN A 383 -0.66 24.17 25.76
N ARG A 384 -1.97 24.12 25.47
CA ARG A 384 -2.67 22.87 25.18
C ARG A 384 -2.20 22.25 23.86
N ILE A 385 -2.05 23.06 22.81
CA ILE A 385 -1.56 22.62 21.49
C ILE A 385 -0.13 22.07 21.58
N LEU A 386 0.75 22.72 22.37
CA LEU A 386 2.14 22.27 22.54
C LEU A 386 2.26 20.92 23.25
N LYS A 387 1.24 20.52 24.02
CA LYS A 387 1.16 19.20 24.66
C LYS A 387 0.63 18.11 23.73
N TYR A 388 0.16 18.45 22.53
CA TYR A 388 -0.34 17.46 21.61
C TYR A 388 0.76 16.49 21.15
N PRO A 389 0.41 15.20 20.99
CA PRO A 389 1.35 14.23 20.46
C PRO A 389 1.68 14.56 18.99
N PRO A 390 2.86 14.14 18.50
CA PRO A 390 3.31 14.39 17.12
C PRO A 390 2.32 13.91 16.04
N THR A 391 1.60 12.82 16.31
CA THR A 391 0.59 12.20 15.44
C THR A 391 -0.66 13.05 15.23
N ARG A 392 -1.01 13.93 16.18
CA ARG A 392 -2.25 14.71 16.11
C ARG A 392 -2.15 15.77 15.02
N THR A 393 -3.15 15.83 14.14
CA THR A 393 -3.29 16.88 13.14
C THR A 393 -3.82 18.16 13.78
N LEU A 394 -3.27 19.32 13.38
CA LEU A 394 -3.71 20.63 13.86
C LEU A 394 -4.88 21.15 13.02
N SER A 395 -5.91 21.70 13.67
CA SER A 395 -7.04 22.31 12.97
C SER A 395 -6.67 23.63 12.28
N GLY A 396 -7.49 24.12 11.34
CA GLY A 396 -7.25 25.41 10.69
C GLY A 396 -7.09 26.59 11.67
N ASP A 397 -7.92 26.64 12.71
CA ASP A 397 -7.87 27.67 13.75
C ASP A 397 -6.61 27.57 14.62
N GLU A 398 -6.21 26.36 14.99
CA GLU A 398 -4.98 26.11 15.76
C GLU A 398 -3.74 26.53 14.96
N ARG A 399 -3.70 26.20 13.66
CA ARG A 399 -2.63 26.62 12.75
C ARG A 399 -2.57 28.14 12.63
N GLN A 400 -3.72 28.81 12.53
CA GLN A 400 -3.78 30.27 12.47
C GLN A 400 -3.29 30.92 13.78
N LEU A 401 -3.65 30.33 14.93
CA LEU A 401 -3.22 30.83 16.24
C LEU A 401 -1.70 30.77 16.40
N LEU A 402 -1.07 29.65 16.04
CA LEU A 402 0.40 29.51 16.07
C LEU A 402 1.08 30.46 15.09
N TRP A 403 0.54 30.61 13.87
CA TRP A 403 1.07 31.53 12.87
C TRP A 403 0.99 32.99 13.34
N LYS A 404 -0.14 33.40 13.95
CA LYS A 404 -0.34 34.76 14.48
C LYS A 404 0.73 35.12 15.51
N PHE A 405 1.05 34.21 16.42
CA PHE A 405 1.97 34.46 17.55
C PHE A 405 3.41 33.97 17.33
N ARG A 406 3.80 33.62 16.10
CA ARG A 406 5.10 33.04 15.73
C ARG A 406 6.33 33.74 16.31
N PHE A 407 6.34 35.08 16.36
CA PHE A 407 7.46 35.84 16.93
C PHE A 407 7.58 35.67 18.45
N SER A 408 6.46 35.64 19.17
CA SER A 408 6.45 35.39 20.62
C SER A 408 6.86 33.95 20.98
N LEU A 409 6.57 33.01 20.08
CA LEU A 409 6.85 31.58 20.26
C LEU A 409 8.31 31.19 20.02
N MET A 410 9.13 32.07 19.42
CA MET A 410 10.54 31.79 19.14
C MET A 410 11.35 31.42 20.40
N SER A 411 10.92 31.88 21.58
CA SER A 411 11.54 31.55 22.87
C SER A 411 11.13 30.17 23.44
N GLU A 412 10.09 29.55 22.87
CA GLU A 412 9.54 28.28 23.34
C GLU A 412 10.05 27.13 22.45
N LYS A 413 10.92 26.28 23.00
CA LYS A 413 11.57 25.18 22.26
C LYS A 413 10.57 24.23 21.61
N ARG A 414 9.60 23.76 22.39
CA ARG A 414 8.61 22.76 21.97
C ARG A 414 7.64 23.27 20.90
N ALA A 415 7.62 24.57 20.66
CA ALA A 415 6.73 25.19 19.69
C ALA A 415 7.23 25.08 18.24
N LEU A 416 8.53 24.85 18.00
CA LEU A 416 9.09 24.86 16.65
C LEU A 416 8.46 23.76 15.76
N THR A 417 8.38 22.51 16.23
CA THR A 417 7.85 21.40 15.41
C THR A 417 6.38 21.64 15.04
N LYS A 418 5.59 22.16 15.99
CA LYS A 418 4.17 22.49 15.77
C LYS A 418 4.01 23.73 14.88
N PHE A 419 4.88 24.72 14.99
CA PHE A 419 4.95 25.87 14.10
C PHE A 419 5.26 25.44 12.65
N LEU A 420 6.27 24.60 12.43
CA LEU A 420 6.62 24.15 11.08
C LEU A 420 5.50 23.35 10.41
N ARG A 421 4.66 22.64 11.17
CA ARG A 421 3.43 21.99 10.66
C ARG A 421 2.31 22.97 10.29
N CYS A 422 2.34 24.19 10.80
CA CYS A 422 1.36 25.23 10.45
C CYS A 422 1.72 25.96 9.15
N VAL A 423 2.99 25.92 8.71
CA VAL A 423 3.48 26.59 7.50
C VAL A 423 2.85 25.97 6.26
N GLU A 424 2.38 26.81 5.34
CA GLU A 424 1.96 26.36 4.01
C GLU A 424 3.17 26.40 3.07
N TRP A 425 3.85 25.27 2.91
CA TRP A 425 5.09 25.17 2.13
C TRP A 425 4.90 25.42 0.63
N SER A 426 3.66 25.37 0.13
CA SER A 426 3.33 25.78 -1.24
C SER A 426 3.39 27.30 -1.46
N ASP A 427 3.33 28.10 -0.38
CA ASP A 427 3.50 29.55 -0.43
C ASP A 427 4.95 29.96 -0.18
N VAL A 428 5.60 30.48 -1.22
CA VAL A 428 7.00 30.87 -1.20
C VAL A 428 7.31 31.95 -0.15
N GLN A 429 6.38 32.87 0.12
CA GLN A 429 6.61 33.95 1.10
C GLN A 429 6.53 33.42 2.53
N GLU A 430 5.57 32.55 2.81
CA GLU A 430 5.43 31.92 4.13
C GLU A 430 6.58 30.96 4.41
N ALA A 431 6.96 30.14 3.42
CA ALA A 431 8.11 29.25 3.52
C ALA A 431 9.40 30.03 3.81
N LYS A 432 9.66 31.12 3.06
CA LYS A 432 10.84 31.97 3.28
C LYS A 432 10.85 32.57 4.69
N GLN A 433 9.72 33.11 5.16
CA GLN A 433 9.61 33.67 6.52
C GLN A 433 9.83 32.58 7.58
N ALA A 434 9.27 31.38 7.39
CA ALA A 434 9.45 30.28 8.33
C ALA A 434 10.92 29.86 8.45
N LEU A 435 11.65 29.79 7.34
CA LEU A 435 13.08 29.46 7.32
C LEU A 435 13.94 30.55 8.01
N GLU A 436 13.62 31.83 7.79
CA GLU A 436 14.30 32.95 8.48
C GLU A 436 14.05 32.94 10.00
N LEU A 437 12.85 32.54 10.43
CA LEU A 437 12.50 32.43 11.85
C LEU A 437 13.13 31.19 12.50
N MET A 438 13.19 30.06 11.80
CA MET A 438 13.80 28.82 12.28
C MET A 438 15.26 29.04 12.71
N GLY A 439 16.03 29.80 11.92
CA GLY A 439 17.41 30.14 12.26
C GLY A 439 17.57 31.05 13.48
N LYS A 440 16.48 31.65 13.98
CA LYS A 440 16.45 32.53 15.17
C LYS A 440 15.70 31.90 16.34
N TRP A 441 15.12 30.72 16.15
CA TRP A 441 14.35 30.02 17.17
C TRP A 441 15.29 29.49 18.25
N GLU A 442 14.81 29.45 19.50
CA GLU A 442 15.51 28.76 20.58
C GLU A 442 15.76 27.31 20.19
N MET A 443 17.00 26.83 20.36
CA MET A 443 17.38 25.49 19.89
C MET A 443 16.56 24.40 20.57
N ILE A 444 15.97 23.53 19.76
CA ILE A 444 15.16 22.39 20.20
C ILE A 444 16.01 21.25 20.77
N ASP A 445 15.35 20.34 21.47
CA ASP A 445 15.98 19.14 22.00
C ASP A 445 16.10 18.05 20.92
N VAL A 446 17.01 17.09 21.13
CA VAL A 446 17.31 15.99 20.18
C VAL A 446 16.05 15.17 19.86
N SER A 447 15.19 14.93 20.86
CA SER A 447 13.94 14.18 20.68
C SER A 447 12.94 14.85 19.73
N ASP A 448 12.93 16.18 19.70
CA ASP A 448 12.05 16.97 18.84
C ASP A 448 12.65 17.10 17.42
N ALA A 449 13.98 17.08 17.30
CA ALA A 449 14.66 17.04 16.00
C ALA A 449 14.34 15.74 15.22
N LEU A 450 14.12 14.63 15.91
CA LEU A 450 13.66 13.37 15.28
C LEU A 450 12.28 13.52 14.61
N GLU A 451 11.37 14.36 15.16
CA GLU A 451 10.06 14.66 14.54
C GLU A 451 10.26 15.33 13.18
N LEU A 452 11.27 16.20 13.04
CA LEU A 452 11.58 16.93 11.81
C LEU A 452 12.18 16.05 10.70
N LEU A 453 12.65 14.85 11.03
CA LEU A 453 13.13 13.86 10.04
C LEU A 453 12.03 12.92 9.54
N SER A 454 10.81 13.07 10.05
CA SER A 454 9.64 12.27 9.67
C SER A 454 9.11 12.60 8.27
N PRO A 455 8.25 11.75 7.67
CA PRO A 455 7.70 12.00 6.33
C PRO A 455 6.82 13.25 6.23
N VAL A 456 6.41 13.86 7.35
CA VAL A 456 5.63 15.12 7.36
C VAL A 456 6.45 16.29 6.81
N PHE A 457 7.77 16.27 6.98
CA PHE A 457 8.65 17.38 6.64
C PHE A 457 9.53 17.05 5.44
N GLU A 458 9.15 17.59 4.28
CA GLU A 458 9.87 17.38 3.02
C GLU A 458 10.92 18.45 2.69
N SER A 459 10.90 19.61 3.37
CA SER A 459 11.86 20.69 3.13
C SER A 459 13.28 20.27 3.52
N GLU A 460 14.22 20.43 2.59
CA GLU A 460 15.63 20.06 2.78
C GLU A 460 16.28 20.91 3.88
N GLU A 461 15.90 22.18 3.99
CA GLU A 461 16.41 23.11 5.00
C GLU A 461 15.95 22.74 6.41
N VAL A 462 14.69 22.31 6.58
CA VAL A 462 14.16 21.83 7.87
C VAL A 462 14.90 20.57 8.31
N ARG A 463 15.11 19.63 7.37
CA ARG A 463 15.85 18.40 7.66
C ARG A 463 17.33 18.69 7.95
N ALA A 464 17.93 19.64 7.25
CA ALA A 464 19.30 20.08 7.52
C ALA A 464 19.45 20.72 8.92
N TYR A 465 18.46 21.50 9.34
CA TYR A 465 18.40 22.01 10.72
C TYR A 465 18.29 20.87 11.73
N ALA A 466 17.42 19.88 11.48
CA ALA A 466 17.30 18.70 12.34
C ALA A 466 18.63 17.97 12.50
N VAL A 467 19.37 17.76 11.40
CA VAL A 467 20.71 17.15 11.44
C VAL A 467 21.69 18.00 12.25
N SER A 468 21.66 19.33 12.14
CA SER A 468 22.52 20.21 12.94
C SER A 468 22.24 20.14 14.46
N VAL A 469 21.02 19.80 14.86
CA VAL A 469 20.68 19.52 16.26
C VAL A 469 21.20 18.15 16.68
N LEU A 470 21.05 17.12 15.82
CA LEU A 470 21.57 15.77 16.06
C LEU A 470 23.09 15.71 16.19
N GLU A 471 23.83 16.63 15.55
CA GLU A 471 25.29 16.75 15.68
C GLU A 471 25.76 16.96 17.13
N ARG A 472 24.87 17.42 18.03
CA ARG A 472 25.14 17.66 19.44
C ARG A 472 24.91 16.43 20.34
N ALA A 473 24.22 15.41 19.84
CA ALA A 473 23.95 14.18 20.60
C ALA A 473 25.25 13.41 20.86
N ASP A 474 25.34 12.74 22.00
CA ASP A 474 26.44 11.82 22.28
C ASP A 474 26.29 10.50 21.48
N ASP A 475 27.37 9.72 21.35
CA ASP A 475 27.34 8.49 20.55
C ASP A 475 26.43 7.42 21.16
N GLU A 476 26.29 7.37 22.48
CA GLU A 476 25.43 6.41 23.18
C GLU A 476 23.95 6.71 22.90
N GLU A 477 23.56 7.99 22.84
CA GLU A 477 22.23 8.48 22.49
C GLU A 477 21.95 8.25 21.02
N LEU A 478 22.92 8.55 20.17
CA LEU A 478 22.81 8.30 18.74
C LEU A 478 22.61 6.82 18.42
N GLN A 479 23.30 5.92 19.13
CA GLN A 479 23.14 4.48 18.99
C GLN A 479 21.72 4.03 19.35
N CYS A 480 21.07 4.66 20.34
CA CYS A 480 19.67 4.38 20.68
C CYS A 480 18.69 4.73 19.53
N TYR A 481 19.05 5.66 18.64
CA TYR A 481 18.18 6.12 17.54
C TYR A 481 18.66 5.68 16.16
N LEU A 482 19.83 5.05 16.06
CA LEU A 482 20.52 4.76 14.81
C LEU A 482 19.64 3.97 13.83
N LEU A 483 18.86 3.00 14.32
CA LEU A 483 17.95 2.23 13.47
C LEU A 483 16.91 3.14 12.80
N GLN A 484 16.30 4.06 13.55
CA GLN A 484 15.30 5.02 13.08
C GLN A 484 15.92 6.14 12.23
N LEU A 485 17.19 6.46 12.42
CA LEU A 485 17.90 7.41 11.55
C LEU A 485 18.21 6.79 10.18
N VAL A 486 18.56 5.50 10.13
CA VAL A 486 18.63 4.74 8.86
C VAL A 486 17.25 4.66 8.22
N GLN A 487 16.22 4.35 9.02
CA GLN A 487 14.82 4.78 8.91
C GLN A 487 14.58 6.01 8.00
N ALA A 488 15.00 7.14 8.54
CA ALA A 488 14.73 8.47 8.00
C ALA A 488 15.37 8.73 6.64
N LEU A 489 16.40 7.96 6.23
CA LEU A 489 16.99 8.09 4.88
C LEU A 489 15.93 7.85 3.79
N ARG A 490 14.91 7.01 4.03
CA ARG A 490 13.80 6.81 3.07
C ARG A 490 13.01 8.08 2.74
N PHE A 491 13.04 9.07 3.62
CA PHE A 491 12.29 10.32 3.47
C PHE A 491 13.12 11.46 2.88
N GLU A 492 14.41 11.24 2.62
CA GLU A 492 15.27 12.24 1.98
C GLU A 492 14.91 12.48 0.51
N ARG A 493 15.10 13.70 0.02
CA ARG A 493 14.90 14.01 -1.42
C ARG A 493 16.13 13.67 -2.27
N SER A 494 17.32 13.79 -1.69
CA SER A 494 18.60 13.51 -2.35
C SER A 494 19.16 12.15 -1.91
N ASP A 495 19.76 11.42 -2.86
CA ASP A 495 20.45 10.15 -2.57
C ASP A 495 21.71 10.35 -1.70
N LYS A 496 22.33 11.53 -1.74
CA LYS A 496 23.48 11.92 -0.92
C LYS A 496 23.09 13.06 0.04
N SER A 497 22.16 12.79 0.94
CA SER A 497 21.59 13.78 1.87
C SER A 497 22.55 14.22 2.96
N ARG A 498 22.26 15.33 3.65
CA ARG A 498 23.03 15.76 4.84
C ARG A 498 22.98 14.72 5.97
N LEU A 499 21.84 14.04 6.15
CA LEU A 499 21.69 12.95 7.11
C LEU A 499 22.65 11.79 6.81
N SER A 500 22.77 11.38 5.54
CA SER A 500 23.70 10.30 5.14
C SER A 500 25.16 10.65 5.48
N HIS A 501 25.59 11.88 5.18
CA HIS A 501 26.94 12.35 5.51
C HIS A 501 27.17 12.43 7.01
N PHE A 502 26.20 12.93 7.78
CA PHE A 502 26.28 12.99 9.24
C PHE A 502 26.46 11.59 9.86
N LEU A 503 25.64 10.61 9.46
CA LEU A 503 25.74 9.25 9.96
C LEU A 503 27.10 8.62 9.65
N VAL A 504 27.62 8.82 8.43
CA VAL A 504 28.95 8.33 8.05
C VAL A 504 30.05 9.04 8.85
N GLN A 505 30.00 10.37 9.00
CA GLN A 505 30.99 11.11 9.77
C GLN A 505 31.08 10.64 11.22
N ARG A 506 29.93 10.38 11.87
CA ARG A 506 29.91 9.82 13.23
C ARG A 506 30.45 8.38 13.27
N ALA A 507 30.07 7.55 12.29
CA ALA A 507 30.59 6.18 12.15
C ALA A 507 32.12 6.14 12.00
N LEU A 508 32.74 7.09 11.28
CA LEU A 508 34.20 7.12 11.13
C LEU A 508 34.95 7.33 12.46
N CYS A 509 34.31 7.95 13.45
CA CYS A 509 34.87 8.19 14.78
C CYS A 509 34.58 7.06 15.77
N ASN A 510 33.57 6.22 15.51
CA ASN A 510 33.11 5.20 16.45
C ASN A 510 32.82 3.88 15.73
N ILE A 511 33.62 2.85 16.04
CA ILE A 511 33.54 1.53 15.41
C ILE A 511 32.22 0.81 15.68
N GLU A 512 31.56 1.05 16.82
CA GLU A 512 30.26 0.45 17.10
C GLU A 512 29.20 1.03 16.16
N LEU A 513 29.17 2.36 16.02
CA LEU A 513 28.29 3.04 15.07
C LEU A 513 28.57 2.61 13.63
N ALA A 514 29.84 2.48 13.23
CA ALA A 514 30.20 1.99 11.88
C ALA A 514 29.69 0.57 11.61
N SER A 515 29.89 -0.34 12.56
CA SER A 515 29.45 -1.72 12.43
C SER A 515 27.93 -1.81 12.32
N PHE A 516 27.19 -1.12 13.21
CA PHE A 516 25.73 -1.13 13.19
C PHE A 516 25.14 -0.41 11.98
N LEU A 517 25.69 0.75 11.59
CA LEU A 517 25.26 1.48 10.39
C LEU A 517 25.40 0.61 9.15
N ARG A 518 26.53 -0.08 8.99
CA ARG A 518 26.77 -1.01 7.88
C ARG A 518 25.71 -2.11 7.83
N TRP A 519 25.42 -2.77 8.95
CA TRP A 519 24.41 -3.83 8.98
C TRP A 519 23.00 -3.30 8.73
N TYR A 520 22.62 -2.18 9.33
CA TYR A 520 21.28 -1.61 9.15
C TYR A 520 21.05 -1.21 7.69
N VAL A 521 22.02 -0.56 7.07
CA VAL A 521 21.96 -0.21 5.65
C VAL A 521 21.95 -1.47 4.78
N ALA A 522 22.80 -2.47 5.06
CA ALA A 522 22.88 -3.70 4.28
C ALA A 522 21.59 -4.53 4.29
N VAL A 523 20.88 -4.59 5.43
CA VAL A 523 19.58 -5.27 5.53
C VAL A 523 18.51 -4.58 4.70
N GLU A 524 18.57 -3.25 4.58
CA GLU A 524 17.60 -2.46 3.81
C GLU A 524 17.88 -2.47 2.29
N LEU A 525 19.06 -2.92 1.84
CA LEU A 525 19.35 -3.10 0.40
C LEU A 525 18.45 -4.13 -0.29
N TYR A 526 17.85 -5.04 0.48
CA TYR A 526 16.91 -6.02 -0.04
C TYR A 526 15.53 -5.42 -0.38
N ASP A 527 15.25 -4.16 0.01
CA ASP A 527 14.05 -3.44 -0.41
C ASP A 527 14.28 -2.72 -1.75
N PRO A 528 13.70 -3.20 -2.87
CA PRO A 528 13.94 -2.62 -4.19
C PRO A 528 13.43 -1.18 -4.33
N ALA A 529 12.48 -0.73 -3.50
CA ALA A 529 11.92 0.62 -3.59
C ALA A 529 12.93 1.71 -3.21
N TYR A 530 13.81 1.42 -2.24
CA TYR A 530 14.74 2.39 -1.66
C TYR A 530 16.22 1.94 -1.71
N ALA A 531 16.50 0.74 -2.27
CA ALA A 531 17.84 0.15 -2.32
C ALA A 531 18.92 1.12 -2.82
N LYS A 532 18.64 1.89 -3.87
CA LYS A 532 19.59 2.87 -4.43
C LYS A 532 20.08 3.87 -3.38
N ARG A 533 19.17 4.36 -2.53
CA ARG A 533 19.50 5.38 -1.53
C ARG A 533 20.32 4.81 -0.37
N PHE A 534 19.95 3.63 0.09
CA PHE A 534 20.73 2.90 1.09
C PHE A 534 22.12 2.54 0.54
N TYR A 535 22.21 2.12 -0.72
CA TYR A 535 23.48 1.83 -1.37
C TYR A 535 24.41 3.05 -1.44
N CYS A 536 23.89 4.23 -1.77
CA CYS A 536 24.70 5.46 -1.73
C CYS A 536 25.29 5.72 -0.34
N THR A 537 24.54 5.48 0.74
CA THR A 537 25.08 5.65 2.11
C THR A 537 26.14 4.59 2.42
N TYR A 538 25.94 3.35 1.97
CA TYR A 538 26.92 2.27 2.08
C TYR A 538 28.23 2.60 1.36
N GLU A 539 28.14 3.08 0.12
CA GLU A 539 29.29 3.48 -0.71
C GLU A 539 30.07 4.64 -0.05
N ILE A 540 29.38 5.65 0.48
CA ILE A 540 30.03 6.76 1.20
C ILE A 540 30.77 6.23 2.44
N LEU A 541 30.16 5.29 3.19
CA LEU A 541 30.81 4.68 4.35
C LEU A 541 32.08 3.91 3.95
N GLU A 542 31.98 3.05 2.93
CA GLU A 542 33.09 2.28 2.39
C GLU A 542 34.24 3.18 1.95
N GLU A 543 33.98 4.15 1.07
CA GLU A 543 35.01 5.04 0.56
C GLU A 543 35.73 5.80 1.67
N ASN A 544 35.01 6.32 2.65
CA ASN A 544 35.61 7.11 3.73
C ASN A 544 36.38 6.24 4.72
N MET A 545 35.92 5.01 5.01
CA MET A 545 36.68 4.07 5.84
C MET A 545 37.97 3.63 5.15
N MET A 546 37.93 3.39 3.82
CA MET A 546 39.09 3.01 3.02
C MET A 546 40.12 4.14 2.88
N LYS A 547 39.69 5.41 2.92
CA LYS A 547 40.56 6.61 2.89
C LYS A 547 41.13 6.98 4.27
N LYS A 548 40.61 6.43 5.36
CA LYS A 548 41.04 6.75 6.73
C LYS A 548 42.40 6.10 7.03
N ALA A 549 43.46 6.89 6.91
CA ALA A 549 44.82 6.47 7.28
C ALA A 549 44.96 6.24 8.80
N ALA A 550 45.86 5.33 9.19
CA ALA A 550 46.17 5.07 10.58
C ALA A 550 46.61 6.36 11.31
N GLY A 551 45.97 6.65 12.45
CA GLY A 551 46.31 7.82 13.27
C GLY A 551 47.68 7.67 13.94
N VAL A 552 48.35 8.80 14.20
CA VAL A 552 49.68 8.87 14.88
C VAL A 552 49.66 8.24 16.29
N ASN A 553 48.47 8.02 16.87
CA ASN A 553 48.27 7.51 18.23
C ASN A 553 48.01 5.98 18.32
N GLY A 554 48.31 5.21 17.26
CA GLY A 554 48.11 3.75 17.28
C GLY A 554 46.65 3.31 17.04
N GLU A 555 45.83 4.18 16.45
CA GLU A 555 44.51 3.81 15.94
C GLU A 555 44.64 2.84 14.76
N GLU A 556 43.83 1.77 14.76
CA GLU A 556 43.80 0.80 13.67
C GLU A 556 43.51 1.49 12.32
N ASP A 557 44.24 1.06 11.30
CA ASP A 557 44.05 1.46 9.90
C ASP A 557 42.59 1.25 9.46
N GLY A 558 41.98 2.27 8.85
CA GLY A 558 40.59 2.22 8.39
C GLY A 558 40.33 1.11 7.39
N PHE A 559 41.33 0.76 6.57
CA PHE A 559 41.28 -0.38 5.67
C PHE A 559 41.10 -1.70 6.45
N LYS A 560 41.87 -1.93 7.52
CA LYS A 560 41.76 -3.15 8.34
C LYS A 560 40.44 -3.22 9.08
N GLN A 561 39.94 -2.07 9.56
CA GLN A 561 38.62 -1.98 10.18
C GLN A 561 37.53 -2.38 9.19
N TRP A 562 37.53 -1.82 7.98
CA TRP A 562 36.58 -2.17 6.93
C TRP A 562 36.67 -3.65 6.54
N GLN A 563 37.89 -4.17 6.33
CA GLN A 563 38.11 -5.58 6.01
C GLN A 563 37.54 -6.52 7.09
N SER A 564 37.74 -6.18 8.37
CA SER A 564 37.14 -6.94 9.48
C SER A 564 35.61 -6.92 9.44
N LEU A 565 35.00 -5.76 9.13
CA LEU A 565 33.54 -5.65 8.97
C LEU A 565 33.02 -6.43 7.76
N VAL A 566 33.73 -6.42 6.63
CA VAL A 566 33.38 -7.20 5.43
C VAL A 566 33.41 -8.70 5.73
N ARG A 567 34.42 -9.19 6.46
CA ARG A 567 34.52 -10.60 6.87
C ARG A 567 33.38 -11.06 7.79
N GLN A 568 32.66 -10.15 8.46
CA GLN A 568 31.44 -10.51 9.18
C GLN A 568 30.34 -11.03 8.22
N THR A 569 30.26 -10.51 7.00
CA THR A 569 29.28 -10.99 6.00
C THR A 569 29.61 -12.39 5.52
N GLU A 570 30.89 -12.70 5.32
CA GLU A 570 31.36 -14.04 4.98
C GLU A 570 31.03 -15.05 6.10
N LEU A 571 31.31 -14.68 7.36
CA LEU A 571 30.93 -15.49 8.53
C LEU A 571 29.42 -15.78 8.53
N THR A 572 28.58 -14.77 8.35
CA THR A 572 27.12 -14.95 8.31
C THR A 572 26.70 -15.88 7.17
N ALA A 573 27.26 -15.72 5.96
CA ALA A 573 26.96 -16.57 4.81
C ALA A 573 27.34 -18.05 5.04
N GLN A 574 28.50 -18.29 5.68
CA GLN A 574 28.92 -19.63 6.08
C GLN A 574 27.96 -20.23 7.12
N LEU A 575 27.54 -19.46 8.14
CA LEU A 575 26.57 -19.91 9.15
C LEU A 575 25.18 -20.21 8.55
N CYS A 576 24.76 -19.47 7.52
CA CYS A 576 23.55 -19.77 6.75
C CYS A 576 23.64 -21.12 6.03
N THR A 577 24.81 -21.42 5.46
CA THR A 577 25.08 -22.72 4.81
C THR A 577 25.05 -23.85 5.83
N VAL A 578 25.71 -23.69 6.98
CA VAL A 578 25.66 -24.65 8.10
C VAL A 578 24.21 -24.92 8.53
N THR A 579 23.41 -23.85 8.70
CA THR A 579 22.02 -24.00 9.15
C THR A 579 21.17 -24.73 8.11
N ARG A 580 21.38 -24.47 6.82
CA ARG A 580 20.72 -25.16 5.70
C ARG A 580 21.03 -26.65 5.70
N ASP A 581 22.31 -27.01 5.85
CA ASP A 581 22.74 -28.41 5.87
C ASP A 581 22.15 -29.16 7.07
N LEU A 582 22.11 -28.52 8.25
CA LEU A 582 21.52 -29.11 9.46
C LEU A 582 20.00 -29.28 9.38
N ARG A 583 19.30 -28.47 8.59
CA ARG A 583 17.87 -28.65 8.31
C ARG A 583 17.61 -29.89 7.47
N ASN A 584 18.51 -30.21 6.54
CA ASN A 584 18.40 -31.38 5.66
C ASN A 584 18.67 -32.71 6.40
N VAL A 585 19.34 -32.67 7.56
CA VAL A 585 19.60 -33.86 8.38
C VAL A 585 18.30 -34.34 9.04
N ARG A 586 17.86 -35.55 8.67
CA ARG A 586 16.75 -36.25 9.34
C ARG A 586 17.25 -36.89 10.64
N GLY A 587 16.61 -36.60 11.77
CA GLY A 587 16.97 -37.20 13.06
C GLY A 587 16.59 -36.35 14.27
N ASN A 588 16.91 -36.87 15.46
CA ASN A 588 16.74 -36.13 16.72
C ASN A 588 17.77 -34.99 16.86
N THR A 589 17.53 -34.07 17.80
CA THR A 589 18.42 -32.91 18.04
C THR A 589 19.86 -33.32 18.33
N GLN A 590 20.08 -34.47 18.99
CA GLN A 590 21.42 -34.96 19.31
C GLN A 590 22.24 -35.31 18.06
N LYS A 591 21.65 -36.02 17.09
CA LYS A 591 22.29 -36.29 15.78
C LYS A 591 22.63 -35.01 15.03
N LYS A 592 21.77 -34.00 15.11
CA LYS A 592 22.04 -32.68 14.52
C LYS A 592 23.21 -31.96 15.20
N ILE A 593 23.32 -32.06 16.54
CA ILE A 593 24.47 -31.50 17.28
C ILE A 593 25.77 -32.21 16.90
N GLU A 594 25.75 -33.54 16.79
CA GLU A 594 26.92 -34.31 16.34
C GLU A 594 27.33 -33.90 14.92
N LYS A 595 26.36 -33.76 14.00
CA LYS A 595 26.63 -33.29 12.64
C LYS A 595 27.16 -31.86 12.60
N LEU A 596 26.64 -30.93 13.42
CA LEU A 596 27.16 -29.57 13.54
C LEU A 596 28.64 -29.60 13.96
N ARG A 597 28.97 -30.39 14.99
CA ARG A 597 30.35 -30.54 15.46
C ARG A 597 31.27 -31.14 14.39
N GLN A 598 30.78 -32.11 13.62
CA GLN A 598 31.52 -32.67 12.48
C GLN A 598 31.75 -31.65 11.36
N LEU A 599 30.75 -30.81 11.05
CA LEU A 599 30.90 -29.76 10.03
C LEU A 599 31.95 -28.73 10.44
N LEU A 600 31.90 -28.26 11.69
CA LEU A 600 32.86 -27.29 12.23
C LEU A 600 34.29 -27.83 12.34
N THR A 601 34.46 -29.13 12.60
CA THR A 601 35.80 -29.75 12.74
C THR A 601 36.38 -30.29 11.43
N GLY A 602 35.53 -30.55 10.43
CA GLY A 602 35.94 -31.07 9.12
C GLY A 602 35.90 -30.00 8.04
N LEU A 603 34.79 -29.98 7.28
CA LEU A 603 34.63 -29.19 6.05
C LEU A 603 34.77 -27.68 6.27
N LEU A 604 34.39 -27.18 7.44
CA LEU A 604 34.43 -25.75 7.80
C LEU A 604 35.43 -25.50 8.94
N SER A 605 36.59 -26.15 8.88
CA SER A 605 37.65 -25.98 9.89
C SER A 605 38.15 -24.53 9.98
N GLU A 606 38.03 -23.75 8.91
CA GLU A 606 38.23 -22.29 8.86
C GLU A 606 37.36 -21.52 9.87
N LEU A 607 36.19 -22.04 10.25
CA LEU A 607 35.34 -21.42 11.27
C LEU A 607 35.85 -21.67 12.70
N THR A 608 36.72 -22.67 12.90
CA THR A 608 37.26 -23.01 14.23
C THR A 608 38.43 -22.09 14.60
N TYR A 609 39.19 -21.62 13.61
CA TYR A 609 40.27 -20.66 13.79
C TYR A 609 40.32 -19.71 12.60
N PHE A 610 40.11 -18.42 12.85
CA PHE A 610 40.19 -17.39 11.83
C PHE A 610 41.64 -16.95 11.64
N ASP A 611 42.07 -16.84 10.38
CA ASP A 611 43.44 -16.40 10.04
C ASP A 611 43.77 -15.03 10.61
N GLU A 612 42.80 -14.11 10.59
CA GLU A 612 42.85 -12.88 11.39
C GLU A 612 41.58 -12.71 12.22
N PRO A 613 41.64 -12.06 13.39
CA PRO A 613 40.49 -11.81 14.24
C PRO A 613 39.39 -10.99 13.53
N ILE A 614 38.13 -11.38 13.75
CA ILE A 614 36.95 -10.70 13.22
C ILE A 614 36.29 -9.92 14.37
N ARG A 615 35.79 -8.70 14.11
CA ARG A 615 34.96 -7.98 15.10
C ARG A 615 33.61 -8.68 15.28
N SER A 616 33.18 -8.89 16.51
CA SER A 616 31.87 -9.49 16.79
C SER A 616 30.74 -8.59 16.25
N PRO A 617 29.81 -9.11 15.43
CA PRO A 617 28.70 -8.31 14.90
C PRO A 617 27.81 -7.70 16.00
N LEU A 618 27.60 -8.41 17.11
CA LEU A 618 26.80 -7.94 18.25
C LEU A 618 27.57 -7.00 19.17
N ALA A 619 28.90 -7.09 19.23
CA ALA A 619 29.73 -6.31 20.13
C ALA A 619 31.03 -5.92 19.42
N PRO A 620 31.03 -4.89 18.57
CA PRO A 620 32.14 -4.57 17.67
C PRO A 620 33.48 -4.26 18.37
N GLY A 621 33.44 -3.88 19.66
CA GLY A 621 34.62 -3.76 20.51
C GLY A 621 35.31 -5.09 20.89
N VAL A 622 34.66 -6.23 20.68
CA VAL A 622 35.19 -7.57 20.99
C VAL A 622 35.66 -8.27 19.72
N LEU A 623 36.93 -8.67 19.68
CA LEU A 623 37.50 -9.48 18.60
C LEU A 623 37.33 -10.97 18.88
N ILE A 624 36.78 -11.69 17.90
CA ILE A 624 36.59 -13.14 17.90
C ILE A 624 37.61 -13.81 16.98
N ILE A 625 38.13 -14.96 17.39
CA ILE A 625 39.21 -15.69 16.69
C ILE A 625 38.79 -17.07 16.18
N GLY A 626 37.56 -17.49 16.44
CA GLY A 626 37.02 -18.76 15.95
C GLY A 626 35.95 -19.36 16.85
N ILE A 627 35.25 -20.38 16.35
CA ILE A 627 34.19 -21.12 17.04
C ILE A 627 34.78 -22.29 17.82
N VAL A 628 34.26 -22.54 19.02
CA VAL A 628 34.57 -23.72 19.85
C VAL A 628 33.52 -24.80 19.58
N PRO A 629 33.83 -25.87 18.81
CA PRO A 629 32.82 -26.84 18.40
C PRO A 629 32.26 -27.66 19.56
N SER A 630 33.09 -28.01 20.55
CA SER A 630 32.68 -28.81 21.71
C SER A 630 31.62 -28.12 22.56
N GLU A 631 31.64 -26.79 22.65
CA GLU A 631 30.68 -26.00 23.43
C GLU A 631 29.47 -25.54 22.61
N SER A 632 29.56 -25.63 21.28
CA SER A 632 28.48 -25.27 20.36
C SER A 632 27.38 -26.33 20.32
N SER A 633 26.13 -25.90 20.20
CA SER A 633 24.95 -26.76 20.25
C SER A 633 23.79 -26.17 19.43
N ILE A 634 22.63 -26.85 19.45
CA ILE A 634 21.42 -26.42 18.73
C ILE A 634 20.26 -26.35 19.73
N PHE A 635 19.43 -25.31 19.64
CA PHE A 635 18.23 -25.20 20.46
C PHE A 635 17.12 -26.14 19.99
N LYS A 636 16.36 -26.69 20.95
CA LYS A 636 15.17 -27.51 20.68
C LYS A 636 13.98 -26.61 20.34
N SER A 637 14.02 -25.97 19.18
CA SER A 637 12.94 -25.15 18.60
C SER A 637 12.65 -25.59 17.16
N ALA A 638 11.51 -25.17 16.59
CA ALA A 638 11.07 -25.53 15.24
C ALA A 638 12.10 -25.17 14.16
N LEU A 639 12.76 -24.02 14.29
CA LEU A 639 13.74 -23.52 13.32
C LEU A 639 15.19 -23.91 13.62
N HIS A 640 15.40 -24.66 14.71
CA HIS A 640 16.71 -25.13 15.18
C HIS A 640 17.82 -24.06 15.23
N PRO A 641 17.65 -22.96 16.01
CA PRO A 641 18.68 -21.94 16.16
C PRO A 641 20.01 -22.53 16.64
N LEU A 642 21.12 -22.03 16.10
CA LEU A 642 22.47 -22.44 16.52
C LEU A 642 22.86 -21.67 17.78
N ARG A 643 23.47 -22.36 18.75
CA ARG A 643 24.14 -21.74 19.89
C ARG A 643 25.64 -21.94 19.71
N LEU A 644 26.33 -20.87 19.33
CA LEU A 644 27.74 -20.89 18.99
C LEU A 644 28.55 -20.22 20.10
N THR A 645 29.64 -20.87 20.50
CA THR A 645 30.63 -20.28 21.42
C THR A 645 31.83 -19.83 20.61
N PHE A 646 32.14 -18.53 20.62
CA PHE A 646 33.32 -17.95 20.01
C PHE A 646 34.42 -17.72 21.04
N ARG A 647 35.67 -17.94 20.67
CA ARG A 647 36.84 -17.54 21.47
C ARG A 647 37.17 -16.08 21.17
N THR A 648 37.54 -15.32 22.20
CA THR A 648 37.96 -13.92 22.06
C THR A 648 39.48 -13.79 22.16
N THR A 649 40.03 -12.70 21.62
CA THR A 649 41.46 -12.36 21.74
C THR A 649 41.92 -12.20 23.19
N ASN A 650 41.01 -11.82 24.09
CA ASN A 650 41.30 -11.56 25.50
C ASN A 650 41.31 -12.84 26.35
N GLY A 651 41.27 -14.03 25.72
CA GLY A 651 41.23 -15.32 26.40
C GLY A 651 39.85 -15.74 26.94
N GLY A 652 38.80 -14.95 26.67
CA GLY A 652 37.42 -15.24 27.06
C GLY A 652 36.62 -15.97 25.98
N THR A 653 35.34 -16.19 26.25
CA THR A 653 34.38 -16.77 25.29
C THR A 653 33.14 -15.89 25.16
N SER A 654 32.63 -15.72 23.94
CA SER A 654 31.37 -15.05 23.65
C SER A 654 30.35 -16.05 23.10
N LYS A 655 29.14 -16.07 23.64
CA LYS A 655 28.09 -17.00 23.21
C LYS A 655 27.02 -16.26 22.41
N ILE A 656 26.78 -16.72 21.19
CA ILE A 656 25.87 -16.09 20.23
C ILE A 656 24.84 -17.12 19.77
N ILE A 657 23.59 -16.70 19.69
CA ILE A 657 22.50 -17.44 19.06
C ILE A 657 22.40 -16.96 17.62
N PHE A 658 22.47 -17.88 16.66
CA PHE A 658 22.24 -17.58 15.25
C PHE A 658 20.91 -18.19 14.81
N LYS A 659 20.03 -17.34 14.25
CA LYS A 659 18.71 -17.71 13.74
C LYS A 659 18.65 -17.47 12.23
N LYS A 660 18.05 -18.42 11.51
CA LYS A 660 17.73 -18.34 10.08
C LYS A 660 16.27 -18.75 9.88
N GLY A 661 15.56 -18.15 8.94
CA GLY A 661 14.14 -18.39 8.66
C GLY A 661 13.16 -17.60 9.55
N ASP A 662 13.63 -16.64 10.34
CA ASP A 662 12.82 -15.71 11.14
C ASP A 662 13.26 -14.27 10.82
N ASP A 663 12.32 -13.34 10.70
CA ASP A 663 12.64 -11.91 10.58
C ASP A 663 12.96 -11.33 11.97
N ILE A 664 14.26 -11.12 12.24
CA ILE A 664 14.76 -10.65 13.54
C ILE A 664 14.65 -9.14 13.70
N ARG A 665 14.26 -8.38 12.65
CA ARG A 665 14.16 -6.91 12.72
C ARG A 665 13.12 -6.45 13.74
N GLN A 666 12.06 -7.24 13.94
CA GLN A 666 11.04 -6.96 14.95
C GLN A 666 11.57 -7.10 16.37
N ASP A 667 12.24 -8.22 16.69
CA ASP A 667 12.93 -8.41 17.97
C ASP A 667 13.98 -7.32 18.21
N GLN A 668 14.73 -6.97 17.16
CA GLN A 668 15.74 -5.92 17.21
C GLN A 668 15.16 -4.56 17.61
N LEU A 669 14.04 -4.16 16.97
CA LEU A 669 13.35 -2.93 17.31
C LEU A 669 12.83 -2.94 18.76
N VAL A 670 12.22 -4.05 19.20
CA VAL A 670 11.67 -4.15 20.57
C VAL A 670 12.78 -4.07 21.62
N VAL A 671 13.88 -4.80 21.41
CA VAL A 671 15.03 -4.78 22.32
C VAL A 671 15.70 -3.41 22.35
N GLN A 672 15.79 -2.72 21.21
CA GLN A 672 16.25 -1.33 21.16
C GLN A 672 15.33 -0.42 22.00
N MET A 673 14.01 -0.57 21.89
CA MET A 673 13.06 0.19 22.71
C MET A 673 13.20 -0.14 24.21
N VAL A 674 13.40 -1.40 24.58
CA VAL A 674 13.67 -1.80 25.98
C VAL A 674 14.95 -1.13 26.47
N SER A 675 16.01 -1.09 25.66
CA SER A 675 17.29 -0.44 25.99
C SER A 675 17.13 1.06 26.19
N LEU A 676 16.36 1.71 25.32
CA LEU A 676 16.03 3.14 25.43
C LEU A 676 15.23 3.41 26.70
N MET A 677 14.17 2.65 26.96
CA MET A 677 13.33 2.81 28.15
C MET A 677 14.12 2.58 29.44
N ASP A 678 15.01 1.59 29.47
CA ASP A 678 15.93 1.35 30.58
C ASP A 678 16.85 2.55 30.82
N ARG A 679 17.42 3.14 29.77
CA ARG A 679 18.21 4.38 29.88
C ARG A 679 17.38 5.55 30.43
N LEU A 680 16.18 5.76 29.91
CA LEU A 680 15.28 6.84 30.38
C LEU A 680 14.93 6.69 31.86
N LEU A 681 14.68 5.46 32.33
CA LEU A 681 14.43 5.17 33.73
C LEU A 681 15.66 5.46 34.60
N LYS A 682 16.86 5.06 34.13
CA LYS A 682 18.12 5.31 34.84
C LYS A 682 18.49 6.79 34.93
N LEU A 683 18.16 7.60 33.92
CA LEU A 683 18.35 9.06 33.94
C LEU A 683 17.54 9.73 35.06
N GLU A 684 16.37 9.19 35.38
CA GLU A 684 15.53 9.61 36.51
C GLU A 684 15.88 8.85 37.82
N ASN A 685 17.05 8.19 37.87
CA ASN A 685 17.55 7.41 39.00
C ASN A 685 16.73 6.16 39.39
N LEU A 686 15.92 5.62 38.48
CA LEU A 686 15.17 4.38 38.70
C LEU A 686 15.84 3.21 37.96
N ASP A 687 16.72 2.48 38.64
CA ASP A 687 17.28 1.22 38.11
C ASP A 687 16.38 0.02 38.45
N LEU A 688 15.71 -0.49 37.42
CA LEU A 688 14.85 -1.67 37.47
C LEU A 688 15.59 -2.99 37.16
N HIS A 689 16.91 -2.95 36.98
CA HIS A 689 17.73 -4.13 36.64
C HIS A 689 17.22 -4.88 35.40
N LEU A 690 16.80 -4.13 34.37
CA LEU A 690 16.42 -4.71 33.08
C LEU A 690 17.63 -5.35 32.40
N THR A 691 17.36 -6.36 31.58
CA THR A 691 18.40 -7.08 30.82
C THR A 691 18.12 -6.99 29.32
N PRO A 692 18.39 -5.84 28.66
CA PRO A 692 18.34 -5.73 27.22
C PRO A 692 19.52 -6.49 26.59
N TYR A 693 19.27 -7.67 26.05
CA TYR A 693 20.27 -8.49 25.36
C TYR A 693 20.55 -7.95 23.96
N LYS A 694 21.74 -8.15 23.40
CA LYS A 694 22.05 -7.61 22.06
C LYS A 694 21.35 -8.41 20.96
N VAL A 695 20.78 -7.72 19.98
CA VAL A 695 20.11 -8.30 18.80
C VAL A 695 20.53 -7.56 17.54
N LEU A 696 20.85 -8.31 16.49
CA LEU A 696 21.23 -7.77 15.20
C LEU A 696 20.64 -8.60 14.07
N ALA A 697 19.76 -7.99 13.26
CA ALA A 697 19.40 -8.57 11.98
C ALA A 697 20.58 -8.51 11.02
N THR A 698 20.92 -9.63 10.39
CA THR A 698 22.00 -9.71 9.38
C THR A 698 21.43 -9.89 7.96
N GLY A 699 20.12 -10.08 7.84
CA GLY A 699 19.36 -10.14 6.59
C GLY A 699 17.85 -10.04 6.87
N GLN A 700 17.01 -10.28 5.85
CA GLN A 700 15.54 -10.21 5.99
C GLN A 700 14.94 -11.38 6.80
N ASP A 701 15.58 -12.55 6.81
CA ASP A 701 15.12 -13.75 7.50
C ASP A 701 16.23 -14.37 8.39
N GLU A 702 17.23 -13.58 8.78
CA GLU A 702 18.35 -14.05 9.58
C GLU A 702 18.90 -12.98 10.53
N GLY A 703 19.47 -13.44 11.64
CA GLY A 703 20.09 -12.57 12.61
C GLY A 703 20.81 -13.28 13.74
N MET A 704 21.48 -12.48 14.54
CA MET A 704 22.26 -12.88 15.70
C MET A 704 21.65 -12.30 16.97
N LEU A 705 21.67 -13.07 18.05
CA LEU A 705 21.22 -12.66 19.37
C LEU A 705 22.26 -13.04 20.41
N GLU A 706 22.43 -12.21 21.43
CA GLU A 706 23.28 -12.53 22.57
C GLU A 706 22.69 -13.69 23.38
N PHE A 707 23.53 -14.67 23.73
CA PHE A 707 23.09 -15.73 24.63
C PHE A 707 23.29 -15.32 26.08
N ILE A 708 22.19 -15.09 26.79
CA ILE A 708 22.21 -14.87 28.23
C ILE A 708 21.96 -16.20 28.97
N PRO A 709 22.83 -16.60 29.92
CA PRO A 709 22.60 -17.78 30.74
C PRO A 709 21.34 -17.64 31.60
N SER A 710 20.28 -18.34 31.22
CA SER A 710 18.97 -18.27 31.89
C SER A 710 18.17 -19.56 31.72
N ARG A 711 17.04 -19.66 32.43
CA ARG A 711 16.07 -20.75 32.28
C ARG A 711 14.67 -20.21 32.09
N SER A 712 13.87 -20.92 31.30
CA SER A 712 12.45 -20.59 31.13
C SER A 712 11.67 -20.89 32.40
N LEU A 713 10.72 -20.01 32.72
CA LEU A 713 9.79 -20.19 33.83
C LEU A 713 8.93 -21.46 33.68
N ALA A 714 8.63 -21.91 32.45
CA ALA A 714 7.84 -23.12 32.20
C ALA A 714 8.48 -24.41 32.74
N LEU A 715 9.81 -24.42 32.96
CA LEU A 715 10.53 -25.56 33.50
C LEU A 715 10.47 -25.65 35.03
N HIS A 716 9.96 -24.61 35.71
CA HIS A 716 9.97 -24.50 37.16
C HIS A 716 8.54 -24.51 37.70
N ARG A 717 8.26 -25.44 38.62
CA ARG A 717 6.97 -25.47 39.35
C ARG A 717 6.82 -24.31 40.34
N SER A 718 7.94 -23.73 40.79
CA SER A 718 7.98 -22.57 41.69
C SER A 718 9.25 -21.75 41.41
N ILE A 719 9.07 -20.45 41.21
CA ILE A 719 10.17 -19.48 41.01
C ILE A 719 11.03 -19.37 42.27
N ILE A 720 10.40 -19.36 43.45
CA ILE A 720 11.08 -19.27 44.74
C ILE A 720 12.05 -20.44 44.90
N SER A 721 11.62 -21.67 44.59
CA SER A 721 12.50 -22.86 44.68
C SER A 721 13.70 -22.79 43.75
N TYR A 722 13.57 -22.12 42.60
CA TYR A 722 14.71 -21.88 41.71
C TYR A 722 15.70 -20.89 42.33
N LEU A 723 15.22 -19.76 42.84
CA LEU A 723 16.07 -18.72 43.43
C LEU A 723 16.75 -19.21 44.72
N GLN A 724 16.06 -19.97 45.55
CA GLN A 724 16.62 -20.62 46.75
C GLN A 724 17.82 -21.51 46.42
N LYS A 725 17.81 -22.18 45.26
CA LYS A 725 18.90 -23.07 44.85
C LYS A 725 20.22 -22.34 44.57
N PHE A 726 20.15 -21.11 44.08
CA PHE A 726 21.33 -20.33 43.69
C PHE A 726 21.73 -19.29 44.73
N HIS A 727 20.77 -18.76 45.50
CA HIS A 727 20.99 -17.73 46.52
C HIS A 727 20.26 -18.04 47.83
N PRO A 728 20.56 -19.17 48.52
CA PRO A 728 19.93 -19.52 49.78
C PRO A 728 20.33 -18.56 50.90
N ASP A 729 19.36 -18.15 51.72
CA ASP A 729 19.58 -17.37 52.94
C ASP A 729 18.49 -17.69 53.97
N ASP A 730 18.85 -18.40 55.03
CA ASP A 730 17.91 -18.84 56.08
C ASP A 730 17.26 -17.66 56.83
N HIS A 731 17.91 -16.48 56.83
CA HIS A 731 17.39 -15.26 57.46
C HIS A 731 16.73 -14.31 56.45
N GLY A 732 16.81 -14.66 55.16
CA GLY A 732 16.26 -13.89 54.05
C GLY A 732 14.79 -14.20 53.78
N PRO A 733 14.07 -13.29 53.10
CA PRO A 733 12.67 -13.51 52.76
C PRO A 733 12.50 -14.74 51.87
N PHE A 734 11.55 -15.62 52.25
CA PHE A 734 11.32 -16.90 51.59
C PHE A 734 12.57 -17.80 51.49
N GLY A 735 13.57 -17.64 52.37
CA GLY A 735 14.80 -18.42 52.32
C GLY A 735 15.78 -18.00 51.21
N ILE A 736 15.64 -16.78 50.68
CA ILE A 736 16.45 -16.24 49.58
C ILE A 736 17.07 -14.91 50.02
N THR A 737 18.28 -14.61 49.53
CA THR A 737 18.89 -13.29 49.73
C THR A 737 17.97 -12.15 49.30
N ALA A 738 17.84 -11.11 50.14
CA ALA A 738 16.98 -9.96 49.86
C ALA A 738 17.32 -9.24 48.55
N THR A 739 18.61 -9.19 48.17
CA THR A 739 19.08 -8.57 46.92
C THR A 739 18.60 -9.30 45.67
N CYS A 740 18.56 -10.63 45.70
CA CYS A 740 18.07 -11.44 44.58
C CYS A 740 16.56 -11.27 44.41
N LEU A 741 15.80 -11.31 45.51
CA LEU A 741 14.35 -11.06 45.48
C LEU A 741 14.04 -9.64 44.98
N GLU A 742 14.81 -8.64 45.42
CA GLU A 742 14.68 -7.27 44.95
C GLU A 742 14.93 -7.13 43.43
N THR A 743 15.98 -7.80 42.93
CA THR A 743 16.31 -7.83 41.50
C THR A 743 15.17 -8.44 40.69
N PHE A 744 14.55 -9.51 41.20
CA PHE A 744 13.38 -10.12 40.59
C PHE A 744 12.18 -9.17 40.56
N ILE A 745 11.85 -8.52 41.69
CA ILE A 745 10.71 -7.59 41.79
C ILE A 745 10.88 -6.42 40.82
N LYS A 746 12.07 -5.81 40.79
CA LYS A 746 12.39 -4.66 39.93
C LYS A 746 12.35 -5.02 38.45
N SER A 747 13.01 -6.10 38.05
CA SER A 747 13.04 -6.53 36.64
C SER A 747 11.66 -6.95 36.16
N CYS A 748 10.88 -7.61 37.03
CA CYS A 748 9.48 -7.94 36.78
C CYS A 748 8.61 -6.69 36.59
N ALA A 749 8.76 -5.65 37.42
CA ALA A 749 8.02 -4.40 37.28
C ALA A 749 8.36 -3.69 35.96
N GLY A 750 9.65 -3.56 35.63
CA GLY A 750 10.06 -2.89 34.40
C GLY A 750 9.56 -3.58 33.13
N TYR A 751 9.71 -4.91 33.02
CA TYR A 751 9.19 -5.63 31.86
C TYR A 751 7.66 -5.65 31.79
N SER A 752 6.95 -5.62 32.93
CA SER A 752 5.48 -5.52 32.94
C SER A 752 4.99 -4.19 32.35
N VAL A 753 5.64 -3.08 32.72
CA VAL A 753 5.32 -1.75 32.18
C VAL A 753 5.69 -1.63 30.70
N ILE A 754 6.91 -2.05 30.32
CA ILE A 754 7.39 -1.94 28.93
C ILE A 754 6.53 -2.78 27.98
N THR A 755 6.17 -4.00 28.37
CA THR A 755 5.33 -4.89 27.53
C THR A 755 3.90 -4.39 27.41
N TYR A 756 3.37 -3.71 28.43
CA TYR A 756 2.09 -3.02 28.36
C TYR A 756 2.13 -1.86 27.36
N ILE A 757 3.11 -0.96 27.49
CA ILE A 757 3.25 0.22 26.61
C ILE A 757 3.40 -0.23 25.15
N LEU A 758 4.35 -1.13 24.88
CA LEU A 758 4.62 -1.61 23.51
C LEU A 758 3.54 -2.55 22.96
N GLY A 759 2.58 -2.98 23.80
CA GLY A 759 1.53 -3.92 23.42
C GLY A 759 2.09 -5.24 22.92
N ILE A 760 3.15 -5.76 23.55
CA ILE A 760 3.84 -6.98 23.11
C ILE A 760 2.93 -8.19 23.32
N GLY A 761 2.62 -8.91 22.25
CA GLY A 761 1.77 -10.11 22.15
C GLY A 761 2.39 -11.41 22.69
N ASP A 762 1.60 -12.48 22.75
CA ASP A 762 2.05 -13.88 22.95
C ASP A 762 3.06 -14.10 24.09
N ARG A 763 2.77 -13.58 25.29
CA ARG A 763 3.59 -13.87 26.47
C ARG A 763 3.06 -15.10 27.18
N HIS A 764 3.94 -16.06 27.40
CA HIS A 764 3.70 -17.30 28.11
C HIS A 764 4.99 -17.74 28.80
N LEU A 765 4.90 -18.70 29.72
CA LEU A 765 6.02 -19.10 30.57
C LEU A 765 7.29 -19.55 29.80
N ASP A 766 7.14 -20.08 28.57
CA ASP A 766 8.32 -20.40 27.73
C ASP A 766 9.10 -19.16 27.24
N ASN A 767 8.44 -18.01 27.08
CA ASN A 767 9.04 -16.74 26.58
C ASN A 767 9.55 -15.84 27.71
N LEU A 768 9.39 -16.27 28.96
CA LEU A 768 9.86 -15.58 30.16
C LEU A 768 11.07 -16.34 30.70
N LEU A 769 12.22 -15.67 30.73
CA LEU A 769 13.47 -16.26 31.15
C LEU A 769 13.94 -15.63 32.47
N LEU A 770 14.45 -16.47 33.36
CA LEU A 770 14.97 -16.10 34.67
C LEU A 770 16.47 -16.39 34.75
N ARG A 771 17.23 -15.38 35.14
CA ARG A 771 18.67 -15.48 35.42
C ARG A 771 18.90 -16.03 36.82
N ASN A 772 20.12 -16.54 37.07
CA ASN A 772 20.46 -17.09 38.38
C ASN A 772 20.46 -16.04 39.50
N ASP A 773 20.74 -14.77 39.17
CA ASP A 773 20.76 -13.63 40.09
C ASP A 773 19.37 -13.05 40.41
N GLY A 774 18.30 -13.61 39.84
CA GLY A 774 16.92 -13.16 40.02
C GLY A 774 16.41 -12.24 38.91
N GLY A 775 17.25 -11.82 37.97
CA GLY A 775 16.81 -10.97 36.86
C GLY A 775 15.85 -11.69 35.91
N LEU A 776 14.63 -11.18 35.78
CA LEU A 776 13.63 -11.64 34.81
C LEU A 776 13.76 -10.86 33.50
N PHE A 777 13.66 -11.54 32.36
CA PHE A 777 13.60 -10.89 31.05
C PHE A 777 12.77 -11.67 30.03
N HIS A 778 12.29 -10.96 29.02
CA HIS A 778 11.39 -11.49 27.99
C HIS A 778 12.17 -11.75 26.69
N VAL A 779 11.80 -12.80 25.95
CA VAL A 779 12.38 -13.14 24.64
C VAL A 779 11.31 -13.45 23.61
N ASP A 780 11.67 -13.47 22.32
CA ASP A 780 10.79 -13.84 21.20
C ASP A 780 9.64 -12.84 21.00
N PHE A 781 9.91 -11.70 20.36
CA PHE A 781 8.97 -10.57 20.27
C PHE A 781 8.14 -10.55 18.96
N GLY A 782 7.70 -11.72 18.49
CA GLY A 782 7.01 -11.88 17.21
C GLY A 782 5.63 -11.21 17.06
N PHE A 783 5.09 -10.59 18.11
CA PHE A 783 3.82 -9.84 18.06
C PHE A 783 3.94 -8.52 18.84
N ILE A 784 3.68 -7.38 18.21
CA ILE A 784 3.75 -6.04 18.83
C ILE A 784 2.52 -5.16 18.54
N LEU A 785 2.44 -3.99 19.19
CA LEU A 785 1.40 -2.96 18.94
C LEU A 785 -0.04 -3.47 19.13
N GLY A 786 -0.23 -4.35 20.11
CA GLY A 786 -1.54 -4.88 20.50
C GLY A 786 -2.05 -6.03 19.65
N ARG A 787 -1.21 -6.63 18.81
CA ARG A 787 -1.49 -7.94 18.20
C ARG A 787 -1.22 -9.04 19.22
N ASP A 788 -2.17 -9.96 19.37
CA ASP A 788 -1.98 -11.14 20.20
C ASP A 788 -2.65 -12.35 19.55
N PRO A 789 -2.00 -13.53 19.52
CA PRO A 789 -2.64 -14.75 19.08
C PRO A 789 -3.73 -15.24 20.04
N LYS A 790 -3.78 -14.76 21.30
CA LYS A 790 -4.81 -15.09 22.27
C LYS A 790 -6.02 -14.17 22.06
N PRO A 791 -7.25 -14.71 21.99
CA PRO A 791 -8.45 -13.90 21.69
C PRO A 791 -8.81 -12.89 22.78
N PHE A 792 -8.35 -13.10 24.02
CA PHE A 792 -8.53 -12.17 25.15
C PHE A 792 -7.26 -12.16 26.01
N PRO A 793 -6.21 -11.42 25.60
CA PRO A 793 -5.04 -11.28 26.43
C PRO A 793 -5.38 -10.41 27.65
N PRO A 794 -4.84 -10.71 28.85
CA PRO A 794 -4.98 -9.80 29.98
C PRO A 794 -4.38 -8.44 29.61
N PRO A 795 -4.93 -7.34 30.14
CA PRO A 795 -4.54 -6.01 29.71
C PRO A 795 -3.07 -5.70 30.06
N MET A 796 -2.56 -6.24 31.18
CA MET A 796 -1.14 -6.35 31.49
C MET A 796 -0.71 -7.82 31.61
N LYS A 797 0.48 -8.15 31.13
CA LYS A 797 0.97 -9.52 31.02
C LYS A 797 1.71 -9.98 32.27
N LEU A 798 0.93 -10.22 33.32
CA LEU A 798 1.41 -10.79 34.58
C LEU A 798 0.98 -12.26 34.68
N CYS A 799 1.86 -13.14 35.16
CA CYS A 799 1.52 -14.55 35.39
C CYS A 799 1.35 -14.82 36.88
N LYS A 800 0.53 -15.83 37.24
CA LYS A 800 0.24 -16.19 38.63
C LYS A 800 1.52 -16.54 39.40
N GLU A 801 2.43 -17.26 38.76
CA GLU A 801 3.72 -17.67 39.31
C GLU A 801 4.58 -16.47 39.73
N MET A 802 4.48 -15.35 39.00
CA MET A 802 5.22 -14.12 39.29
C MET A 802 4.69 -13.44 40.56
N VAL A 803 3.35 -13.41 40.73
CA VAL A 803 2.70 -12.85 41.92
C VAL A 803 2.94 -13.74 43.15
N GLU A 804 2.86 -15.05 42.98
CA GLU A 804 3.17 -16.01 44.05
C GLU A 804 4.63 -15.93 44.48
N ALA A 805 5.56 -15.69 43.56
CA ALA A 805 6.98 -15.47 43.88
C ALA A 805 7.24 -14.24 44.76
N MET A 806 6.31 -13.28 44.77
CA MET A 806 6.34 -12.10 45.63
C MET A 806 5.61 -12.32 46.96
N GLY A 807 5.10 -13.53 47.24
CA GLY A 807 4.31 -13.82 48.43
C GLY A 807 2.81 -13.56 48.30
N GLY A 808 2.30 -13.37 47.09
CA GLY A 808 0.88 -13.15 46.81
C GLY A 808 0.45 -11.68 46.76
N ALA A 809 -0.81 -11.44 46.39
CA ALA A 809 -1.35 -10.08 46.16
C ALA A 809 -1.42 -9.20 47.42
N GLU A 810 -1.47 -9.81 48.60
CA GLU A 810 -1.50 -9.10 49.90
C GLU A 810 -0.09 -8.85 50.48
N SER A 811 0.96 -9.26 49.78
CA SER A 811 2.34 -9.15 50.26
C SER A 811 2.88 -7.72 50.18
N GLN A 812 3.75 -7.35 51.13
CA GLN A 812 4.51 -6.10 51.08
C GLN A 812 5.38 -6.02 49.81
N TYR A 813 5.93 -7.15 49.34
CA TYR A 813 6.73 -7.20 48.12
C TYR A 813 5.90 -6.92 46.86
N TYR A 814 4.65 -7.38 46.83
CA TYR A 814 3.73 -7.07 45.74
C TYR A 814 3.31 -5.59 45.75
N THR A 815 3.18 -4.99 46.94
CA THR A 815 2.95 -3.54 47.05
C THR A 815 4.14 -2.74 46.53
N ARG A 816 5.37 -3.18 46.80
CA ARG A 816 6.59 -2.58 46.23
C ARG A 816 6.65 -2.73 44.71
N PHE A 817 6.29 -3.90 44.17
CA PHE A 817 6.14 -4.14 42.73
C PHE A 817 5.18 -3.12 42.09
N LYS A 818 3.98 -2.91 42.68
CA LYS A 818 3.02 -1.91 42.19
C LYS A 818 3.62 -0.50 42.20
N SER A 819 4.33 -0.13 43.26
CA SER A 819 5.01 1.17 43.34
C SER A 819 6.01 1.36 42.21
N TYR A 820 6.90 0.38 41.97
CA TYR A 820 7.86 0.46 40.87
C TYR A 820 7.19 0.52 39.50
N CYS A 821 6.08 -0.21 39.30
CA CYS A 821 5.32 -0.14 38.06
C CYS A 821 4.76 1.27 37.80
N CYS A 822 4.13 1.88 38.81
CA CYS A 822 3.55 3.22 38.70
C CYS A 822 4.61 4.29 38.46
N GLU A 823 5.74 4.22 39.18
CA GLU A 823 6.86 5.15 39.03
C GLU A 823 7.48 5.04 37.63
N ALA A 824 7.77 3.82 37.18
CA ALA A 824 8.30 3.56 35.84
C ALA A 824 7.35 4.02 34.74
N TYR A 825 6.04 3.74 34.87
CA TYR A 825 5.04 4.18 33.91
C TYR A 825 4.99 5.71 33.80
N ASN A 826 5.01 6.44 34.92
CA ASN A 826 5.04 7.91 34.90
C ASN A 826 6.31 8.50 34.31
N ILE A 827 7.48 7.93 34.60
CA ILE A 827 8.74 8.35 33.97
C ILE A 827 8.67 8.17 32.44
N LEU A 828 8.21 7.01 31.98
CA LEU A 828 8.10 6.72 30.54
C LEU A 828 7.04 7.58 29.85
N ARG A 829 5.92 7.92 30.53
CA ARG A 829 4.90 8.84 30.00
C ARG A 829 5.45 10.23 29.70
N LYS A 830 6.33 10.76 30.55
CA LYS A 830 6.99 12.06 30.33
C LYS A 830 7.83 12.07 29.04
N SER A 831 8.38 10.92 28.66
CA SER A 831 9.19 10.71 27.45
C SER A 831 8.40 10.13 26.26
N SER A 832 7.06 10.14 26.32
CA SER A 832 6.19 9.55 25.29
C SER A 832 6.43 10.13 23.89
N ASN A 833 6.67 11.44 23.77
CA ASN A 833 6.96 12.08 22.48
C ASN A 833 8.15 11.45 21.76
N LEU A 834 9.24 11.16 22.48
CA LEU A 834 10.42 10.51 21.91
C LEU A 834 10.07 9.11 21.38
N ILE A 835 9.39 8.31 22.20
CA ILE A 835 9.01 6.93 21.84
C ILE A 835 8.08 6.95 20.63
N LEU A 836 7.07 7.83 20.61
CA LEU A 836 6.15 7.99 19.49
C LEU A 836 6.87 8.43 18.20
N ASN A 837 7.81 9.39 18.29
CA ASN A 837 8.62 9.82 17.14
C ASN A 837 9.44 8.67 16.56
N LEU A 838 10.04 7.83 17.41
CA LEU A 838 10.82 6.69 16.94
C LEU A 838 9.96 5.67 16.19
N PHE A 839 8.76 5.36 16.68
CA PHE A 839 7.82 4.50 15.95
C PHE A 839 7.30 5.15 14.67
N TYR A 840 7.10 6.47 14.68
CA TYR A 840 6.66 7.21 13.51
C TYR A 840 7.70 7.18 12.38
N LEU A 841 9.00 7.24 12.70
CA LEU A 841 10.08 7.04 11.73
C LEU A 841 10.14 5.61 11.15
N MET A 842 9.55 4.63 11.84
CA MET A 842 9.47 3.24 11.37
C MET A 842 8.24 2.95 10.49
N ALA A 843 7.29 3.88 10.37
CA ALA A 843 6.02 3.68 9.68
C ALA A 843 6.16 3.24 8.21
N GLY A 844 7.25 3.63 7.54
CA GLY A 844 7.56 3.23 6.16
C GLY A 844 8.44 1.98 6.00
N SER A 845 8.63 1.19 7.07
CA SER A 845 9.46 -0.02 7.03
C SER A 845 8.68 -1.26 6.63
N ASN A 846 9.34 -2.21 5.96
CA ASN A 846 8.76 -3.51 5.59
C ASN A 846 8.79 -4.52 6.76
N ILE A 847 8.63 -4.06 8.01
CA ILE A 847 8.55 -4.93 9.19
C ILE A 847 7.12 -5.46 9.31
N PRO A 848 6.88 -6.78 9.40
CA PRO A 848 5.54 -7.39 9.22
C PRO A 848 4.40 -6.77 10.04
N ASP A 849 4.63 -6.51 11.33
CA ASP A 849 3.61 -5.96 12.24
C ASP A 849 3.41 -4.44 12.13
N ILE A 850 4.39 -3.72 11.56
CA ILE A 850 4.32 -2.26 11.37
C ILE A 850 3.78 -1.92 9.99
N ALA A 851 4.20 -2.65 8.95
CA ALA A 851 3.89 -2.39 7.55
C ALA A 851 2.39 -2.52 7.22
N SER A 852 1.63 -3.25 8.03
CA SER A 852 0.23 -3.59 7.72
C SER A 852 -0.76 -2.48 8.09
N ASP A 853 -0.47 -1.67 9.12
CA ASP A 853 -1.25 -0.47 9.47
C ASP A 853 -0.46 0.40 10.48
N PRO A 854 0.51 1.21 10.01
CA PRO A 854 1.41 1.95 10.88
C PRO A 854 0.69 3.03 11.68
N GLU A 855 -0.33 3.69 11.12
CA GLU A 855 -1.08 4.74 11.80
C GLU A 855 -1.88 4.18 12.97
N LYS A 856 -2.62 3.07 12.76
CA LYS A 856 -3.36 2.40 13.83
C LYS A 856 -2.44 1.84 14.91
N GLY A 857 -1.28 1.30 14.52
CA GLY A 857 -0.28 0.80 15.47
C GLY A 857 0.23 1.91 16.40
N ILE A 858 0.53 3.08 15.84
CA ILE A 858 1.00 4.24 16.62
C ILE A 858 -0.12 4.84 17.48
N LEU A 859 -1.36 4.91 16.96
CA LEU A 859 -2.51 5.36 17.75
C LEU A 859 -2.74 4.46 18.98
N LYS A 860 -2.69 3.14 18.80
CA LYS A 860 -2.77 2.18 19.92
C LYS A 860 -1.66 2.39 20.94
N LEU A 861 -0.43 2.61 20.48
CA LEU A 861 0.70 2.92 21.36
C LEU A 861 0.46 4.22 22.15
N GLN A 862 -0.05 5.25 21.49
CA GLN A 862 -0.38 6.52 22.12
C GLN A 862 -1.49 6.37 23.17
N GLU A 863 -2.52 5.58 22.91
CA GLU A 863 -3.59 5.28 23.85
C GLU A 863 -3.06 4.63 25.13
N LYS A 864 -2.04 3.76 25.03
CA LYS A 864 -1.40 3.12 26.19
C LYS A 864 -0.68 4.09 27.11
N PHE A 865 -0.26 5.27 26.64
CA PHE A 865 0.36 6.28 27.50
C PHE A 865 -0.64 7.11 28.30
N ARG A 866 -1.93 7.10 27.92
CA ARG A 866 -3.00 7.89 28.57
C ARG A 866 -2.56 9.32 28.87
N LEU A 867 -2.17 10.05 27.82
CA LEU A 867 -1.69 11.44 27.90
C LEU A 867 -2.79 12.44 28.33
N ASP A 868 -4.04 11.96 28.39
CA ASP A 868 -5.20 12.67 28.92
C ASP A 868 -5.21 12.78 30.46
N LEU A 869 -4.52 11.85 31.16
CA LEU A 869 -4.49 11.80 32.62
C LEU A 869 -3.33 12.63 33.20
N ASP A 870 -3.49 13.15 34.41
CA ASP A 870 -2.38 13.70 35.19
C ASP A 870 -1.59 12.60 35.92
N ASP A 871 -0.51 12.97 36.59
CA ASP A 871 0.40 12.02 37.24
C ASP A 871 -0.30 11.23 38.36
N GLU A 872 -1.20 11.84 39.13
CA GLU A 872 -1.94 11.16 40.21
C GLU A 872 -3.02 10.22 39.66
N ALA A 873 -3.86 10.68 38.73
CA ALA A 873 -4.89 9.84 38.12
C ALA A 873 -4.29 8.66 37.35
N SER A 874 -3.12 8.85 36.73
CA SER A 874 -2.42 7.76 36.04
C SER A 874 -1.90 6.67 36.98
N ILE A 875 -1.54 7.01 38.22
CA ILE A 875 -1.15 6.02 39.25
C ILE A 875 -2.35 5.15 39.59
N HIS A 876 -3.51 5.76 39.85
CA HIS A 876 -4.74 5.03 40.14
C HIS A 876 -5.14 4.12 38.96
N PHE A 877 -5.16 4.66 37.75
CA PHE A 877 -5.42 3.89 36.53
C PHE A 877 -4.49 2.67 36.40
N PHE A 878 -3.19 2.87 36.61
CA PHE A 878 -2.23 1.77 36.45
C PHE A 878 -2.34 0.74 37.58
N GLN A 879 -2.68 1.15 38.80
CA GLN A 879 -2.96 0.21 39.90
C GLN A 879 -4.20 -0.64 39.62
N ASP A 880 -5.27 -0.02 39.12
CA ASP A 880 -6.50 -0.72 38.75
C ASP A 880 -6.24 -1.74 37.62
N LEU A 881 -5.48 -1.33 36.59
CA LEU A 881 -5.02 -2.20 35.51
C LEU A 881 -4.26 -3.44 36.02
N ILE A 882 -3.38 -3.27 37.01
CA ILE A 882 -2.64 -4.37 37.63
C ILE A 882 -3.62 -5.31 38.36
N ASN A 883 -4.56 -4.76 39.12
CA ASN A 883 -5.52 -5.53 39.90
C ASN A 883 -6.48 -6.33 38.99
N GLU A 884 -6.98 -5.72 37.92
CA GLU A 884 -7.78 -6.39 36.88
C GLU A 884 -7.00 -7.50 36.19
N SER A 885 -5.71 -7.26 35.91
CA SER A 885 -4.85 -8.28 35.30
C SER A 885 -4.64 -9.47 36.22
N VAL A 886 -4.59 -9.28 37.55
CA VAL A 886 -4.47 -10.37 38.53
C VAL A 886 -5.79 -11.09 38.77
N SER A 887 -6.91 -10.39 38.82
CA SER A 887 -8.23 -11.01 38.99
C SER A 887 -8.61 -11.88 37.77
N ALA A 888 -8.21 -11.47 36.56
CA ALA A 888 -8.36 -12.26 35.34
C ALA A 888 -7.56 -13.58 35.34
N LEU A 889 -6.56 -13.75 36.23
CA LEU A 889 -5.68 -14.93 36.28
C LEU A 889 -6.19 -16.08 37.16
N PHE A 890 -7.27 -15.89 37.94
CA PHE A 890 -7.86 -16.97 38.74
C PHE A 890 -9.14 -17.49 38.06
N PRO A 891 -9.25 -18.76 37.58
CA PRO A 891 -8.31 -19.90 37.66
C PRO A 891 -8.21 -20.81 36.39
N GLN A 892 -7.01 -21.30 36.07
CA GLN A 892 -6.71 -22.59 35.39
C GLN A 892 -7.22 -22.92 33.95
N MET A 893 -8.19 -22.22 33.35
CA MET A 893 -8.71 -22.58 32.00
C MET A 893 -7.85 -22.02 30.84
N VAL A 894 -7.40 -20.76 30.93
CA VAL A 894 -6.73 -20.05 29.81
C VAL A 894 -5.37 -20.66 29.45
N GLU A 895 -4.65 -21.18 30.45
CA GLU A 895 -3.33 -21.77 30.26
C GLU A 895 -3.39 -23.20 29.67
N THR A 896 -4.48 -23.92 29.94
CA THR A 896 -4.76 -25.24 29.36
C THR A 896 -5.12 -25.10 27.88
N ILE A 897 -5.92 -24.09 27.54
CA ILE A 897 -6.28 -23.73 26.16
C ILE A 897 -5.03 -23.30 25.36
N HIS A 898 -4.12 -22.54 25.97
CA HIS A 898 -2.89 -22.12 25.30
C HIS A 898 -1.92 -23.31 25.05
N ARG A 899 -1.78 -24.24 25.99
CA ARG A 899 -1.05 -25.51 25.77
C ARG A 899 -1.66 -26.34 24.64
N TRP A 900 -3.00 -26.39 24.56
CA TRP A 900 -3.70 -27.09 23.49
C TRP A 900 -3.47 -26.41 22.13
N ALA A 901 -3.61 -25.09 22.03
CA ALA A 901 -3.35 -24.35 20.79
C ALA A 901 -1.91 -24.54 20.28
N GLN A 902 -0.92 -24.57 21.18
CA GLN A 902 0.48 -24.85 20.83
C GLN A 902 0.72 -26.32 20.43
N TYR A 903 0.04 -27.28 21.06
CA TYR A 903 0.11 -28.69 20.70
C TYR A 903 -0.44 -28.94 19.29
N TRP A 904 -1.56 -28.29 18.94
CA TRP A 904 -2.17 -28.39 17.61
C TRP A 904 -1.33 -27.72 16.52
N ARG A 905 -0.65 -26.60 16.81
CA ARG A 905 0.36 -26.02 15.91
C ARG A 905 1.59 -26.94 15.73
N LYS A 906 2.02 -27.65 16.78
CA LYS A 906 3.25 -28.47 16.76
C LYS A 906 3.06 -29.87 16.16
N THR A 907 1.87 -30.47 16.18
CA THR A 907 1.73 -31.89 15.86
C THR A 907 1.42 -32.24 14.42
N GLY A 908 0.82 -31.36 13.61
CA GLY A 908 0.71 -31.54 12.15
C GLY A 908 0.37 -32.97 11.67
N ARG A 909 -0.39 -33.75 12.44
CA ARG A 909 -0.67 -35.16 12.19
C ARG A 909 -2.13 -35.46 12.45
N THR A 910 -2.83 -35.75 11.36
CA THR A 910 -4.06 -36.50 11.30
C THR A 910 -3.81 -37.95 11.77
N GLN A 911 -4.10 -38.25 13.03
CA GLN A 911 -4.40 -39.62 13.44
C GLN A 911 -5.64 -39.63 14.33
N ILE A 912 -6.58 -40.48 13.92
CA ILE A 912 -7.91 -40.71 14.50
C ILE A 912 -7.74 -41.40 15.86
N PHE A 913 -8.31 -40.83 16.92
CA PHE A 913 -8.52 -41.50 18.21
C PHE A 913 -9.95 -42.05 18.30
N SER A 914 -10.13 -43.13 19.07
CA SER A 914 -11.38 -43.90 19.19
C SER A 914 -12.44 -43.23 20.09
N LEU A 915 -13.71 -43.44 19.73
CA LEU A 915 -14.93 -42.81 20.27
C LEU A 915 -15.19 -42.89 21.78
N THR A 916 -14.43 -43.65 22.56
CA THR A 916 -14.73 -43.86 24.00
C THR A 916 -14.18 -42.76 24.90
N ASP A 917 -13.14 -42.03 24.50
CA ASP A 917 -12.56 -40.95 25.31
C ASP A 917 -13.36 -39.62 25.19
N LEU A 918 -14.21 -39.49 24.16
CA LEU A 918 -15.01 -38.29 23.87
C LEU A 918 -16.24 -38.09 24.78
N VAL A 919 -16.70 -39.13 25.47
CA VAL A 919 -17.93 -39.06 26.27
C VAL A 919 -17.70 -38.38 27.63
N HIS A 920 -16.46 -38.42 28.16
CA HIS A 920 -16.13 -37.74 29.41
C HIS A 920 -15.90 -36.23 29.22
N ASP A 921 -15.51 -35.81 28.01
CA ASP A 921 -15.26 -34.41 27.64
C ASP A 921 -16.55 -33.59 27.43
N TRP A 922 -17.66 -34.22 27.09
CA TRP A 922 -18.93 -33.54 26.80
C TRP A 922 -19.54 -32.85 28.03
N ASN A 923 -19.47 -33.48 29.20
CA ASN A 923 -20.06 -32.92 30.42
C ASN A 923 -19.28 -31.70 30.95
N ILE A 924 -17.98 -31.59 30.63
CA ILE A 924 -17.12 -30.48 31.05
C ILE A 924 -17.33 -29.25 30.13
N ILE A 925 -17.51 -29.48 28.83
CA ILE A 925 -17.78 -28.40 27.85
C ILE A 925 -19.17 -27.79 28.10
N VAL A 926 -20.17 -28.61 28.44
CA VAL A 926 -21.52 -28.13 28.80
C VAL A 926 -21.49 -27.35 30.11
N ALA A 927 -20.69 -27.77 31.10
CA ALA A 927 -20.50 -27.02 32.35
C ALA A 927 -19.79 -25.67 32.13
N ALA A 928 -18.82 -25.61 31.22
CA ALA A 928 -18.12 -24.37 30.84
C ALA A 928 -19.05 -23.38 30.11
N MET A 929 -19.91 -23.88 29.22
CA MET A 929 -20.92 -23.04 28.55
C MET A 929 -22.03 -22.56 29.50
N GLN A 930 -22.39 -23.35 30.52
CA GLN A 930 -23.37 -22.94 31.54
C GLN A 930 -22.84 -21.86 32.49
N PHE A 931 -21.53 -21.82 32.78
CA PHE A 931 -20.94 -20.82 33.67
C PHE A 931 -20.72 -19.45 33.01
N SER A 932 -20.44 -19.39 31.70
CA SER A 932 -20.23 -18.13 30.97
C SER A 932 -21.47 -17.25 30.80
N PHE A 933 -22.69 -17.79 31.00
CA PHE A 933 -23.92 -17.00 30.96
C PHE A 933 -24.32 -16.38 32.32
N ALA A 934 -23.60 -16.72 33.41
CA ALA A 934 -23.96 -16.30 34.77
C ALA A 934 -23.32 -14.97 35.22
N PHE A 935 -22.25 -14.49 34.56
CA PHE A 935 -21.62 -13.21 34.89
C PHE A 935 -21.84 -12.21 33.75
N GLY A 936 -22.85 -11.37 33.94
CA GLY A 936 -23.01 -10.13 33.18
C GLY A 936 -22.03 -9.08 33.68
N GLU A 937 -21.63 -8.20 32.74
CA GLU A 937 -20.75 -7.03 32.86
C GLU A 937 -19.33 -7.25 32.32
N SER A 938 -19.19 -7.07 31.00
CA SER A 938 -18.08 -6.37 30.33
C SER A 938 -18.31 -6.40 28.82
N GLU A 939 -18.03 -5.27 28.19
CA GLU A 939 -18.14 -5.04 26.75
C GLU A 939 -17.05 -5.82 25.99
N GLU A 940 -17.33 -6.15 24.72
CA GLU A 940 -16.44 -6.82 23.74
C GLU A 940 -16.14 -8.33 23.95
N PHE A 941 -16.96 -9.17 23.30
CA PHE A 941 -16.60 -10.55 22.97
C PHE A 941 -16.67 -10.74 21.44
N SER A 942 -15.50 -10.83 20.79
CA SER A 942 -15.34 -11.37 19.44
C SER A 942 -14.46 -12.62 19.54
N ILE A 943 -15.04 -13.82 19.40
CA ILE A 943 -14.29 -15.09 19.39
C ILE A 943 -14.16 -15.57 17.95
N LEU A 944 -12.92 -15.63 17.46
CA LEU A 944 -12.53 -16.39 16.28
C LEU A 944 -12.27 -17.85 16.66
N GLN A 945 -13.13 -18.77 16.21
CA GLN A 945 -12.71 -20.13 15.84
C GLN A 945 -13.45 -20.56 14.57
N GLY A 946 -12.67 -20.87 13.52
CA GLY A 946 -13.04 -21.69 12.35
C GLY A 946 -14.34 -21.34 11.61
N GLN A 947 -14.27 -20.42 10.65
CA GLN A 947 -15.26 -20.21 9.56
C GLN A 947 -16.76 -20.41 9.91
N MET A 948 -17.19 -19.89 11.05
CA MET A 948 -18.54 -19.36 11.25
C MET A 948 -18.37 -17.87 11.55
N MET A 949 -18.71 -16.99 10.61
CA MET A 949 -18.87 -15.57 10.94
C MET A 949 -20.19 -15.41 11.68
N VAL A 950 -20.14 -15.31 13.00
CA VAL A 950 -21.20 -14.65 13.78
C VAL A 950 -20.68 -13.26 14.09
N GLY A 951 -21.04 -12.29 13.26
CA GLY A 951 -20.71 -10.88 13.47
C GLY A 951 -21.73 -10.21 14.39
N VAL A 952 -21.25 -9.47 15.39
CA VAL A 952 -22.03 -8.49 16.16
C VAL A 952 -21.42 -7.12 15.86
N GLU A 953 -22.16 -6.25 15.17
CA GLU A 953 -21.77 -4.86 14.95
C GLU A 953 -22.75 -3.92 15.65
N GLY A 954 -22.23 -2.85 16.23
CA GLY A 954 -23.02 -1.73 16.74
C GLY A 954 -22.33 -0.95 17.84
N GLU A 955 -21.62 0.12 17.47
CA GLU A 955 -21.50 1.30 18.34
C GLU A 955 -22.92 1.79 18.68
N GLY A 956 -23.29 1.78 19.96
CA GLY A 956 -24.52 2.41 20.45
C GLY A 956 -25.85 1.72 20.06
N LYS A 957 -26.31 0.80 20.91
CA LYS A 957 -27.72 0.35 21.03
C LYS A 957 -28.34 -0.31 19.77
N SER A 958 -27.83 -1.45 19.30
CA SER A 958 -28.61 -2.56 18.68
C SER A 958 -27.73 -3.81 18.52
N ARG A 959 -28.21 -5.00 18.91
CA ARG A 959 -27.48 -6.28 18.69
C ARG A 959 -28.08 -7.02 17.50
N VAL A 960 -27.26 -7.27 16.48
CA VAL A 960 -27.63 -8.06 15.29
C VAL A 960 -26.76 -9.31 15.18
N VAL A 961 -27.34 -10.43 14.74
CA VAL A 961 -26.66 -11.74 14.54
C VAL A 961 -26.80 -12.14 13.06
N TRP A 962 -25.71 -12.44 12.35
CA TRP A 962 -25.72 -12.88 10.93
C TRP A 962 -24.89 -14.17 10.72
N LEU A 963 -25.28 -15.04 9.77
CA LEU A 963 -24.51 -16.19 9.23
C LEU A 963 -24.70 -16.28 7.70
N SER A 964 -23.64 -16.19 6.88
CA SER A 964 -23.72 -16.44 5.42
C SER A 964 -22.44 -17.09 4.84
N HIS A 965 -22.57 -17.85 3.74
CA HIS A 965 -21.45 -18.56 3.08
C HIS A 965 -20.81 -17.73 1.94
N GLY A 966 -19.50 -17.48 2.03
CA GLY A 966 -18.66 -16.97 0.93
C GLY A 966 -17.91 -18.09 0.20
N TYR A 967 -17.84 -18.03 -1.13
CA TYR A 967 -17.29 -19.08 -2.00
C TYR A 967 -15.79 -19.37 -1.73
N GLY A 968 -15.49 -20.60 -1.32
CA GLY A 968 -14.12 -21.14 -1.20
C GLY A 968 -14.12 -22.67 -1.14
N HIS A 969 -13.66 -23.33 -2.20
CA HIS A 969 -13.80 -24.77 -2.50
C HIS A 969 -12.97 -25.75 -1.63
N SER A 970 -12.66 -25.47 -0.36
CA SER A 970 -11.85 -26.42 0.46
C SER A 970 -12.30 -26.63 1.91
N VAL A 971 -13.48 -26.13 2.30
CA VAL A 971 -14.03 -26.36 3.66
C VAL A 971 -15.36 -27.13 3.65
N SER A 972 -15.87 -27.51 2.47
CA SER A 972 -17.22 -28.08 2.34
C SER A 972 -17.46 -29.43 3.03
N ARG A 973 -16.42 -30.12 3.54
CA ARG A 973 -16.57 -31.44 4.15
C ARG A 973 -16.66 -31.42 5.68
N PHE A 974 -16.04 -30.44 6.34
CA PHE A 974 -16.01 -30.38 7.81
C PHE A 974 -17.23 -29.64 8.39
N ILE A 975 -17.78 -28.66 7.65
CA ILE A 975 -19.02 -27.97 8.03
C ILE A 975 -20.27 -28.85 7.80
N GLN A 976 -20.21 -29.82 6.88
CA GLN A 976 -21.31 -30.74 6.58
C GLN A 976 -21.70 -31.68 7.75
N GLU A 977 -20.84 -31.84 8.76
CA GLU A 977 -21.12 -32.72 9.90
C GLU A 977 -21.65 -31.98 11.15
N TRP A 978 -21.53 -30.63 11.20
CA TRP A 978 -21.71 -29.86 12.45
C TRP A 978 -23.05 -29.13 12.59
N LEU A 979 -23.75 -28.83 11.50
CA LEU A 979 -25.18 -28.49 11.54
C LEU A 979 -25.94 -29.72 11.07
N HIS A 980 -26.62 -30.39 11.99
CA HIS A 980 -27.82 -31.12 11.58
C HIS A 980 -28.65 -30.11 10.78
N TRP A 981 -29.17 -30.51 9.62
CA TRP A 981 -29.73 -29.65 8.58
C TRP A 981 -30.91 -28.75 9.00
N GLU A 982 -31.13 -28.45 10.30
CA GLU A 982 -32.26 -27.72 10.87
C GLU A 982 -31.80 -26.56 11.78
N ILE A 983 -32.65 -25.54 11.97
CA ILE A 983 -32.40 -24.44 12.91
C ILE A 983 -32.70 -24.92 14.35
N PRO A 984 -31.72 -25.04 15.27
CA PRO A 984 -31.97 -25.57 16.61
C PRO A 984 -32.81 -24.59 17.44
N SER A 985 -33.92 -25.06 18.02
CA SER A 985 -34.83 -24.23 18.84
C SER A 985 -34.15 -23.60 20.06
N VAL A 986 -33.09 -24.23 20.57
CA VAL A 986 -32.28 -23.76 21.72
C VAL A 986 -31.60 -22.41 21.44
N LEU A 987 -31.34 -22.07 20.18
CA LEU A 987 -30.74 -20.80 19.76
C LEU A 987 -31.55 -19.60 20.29
N PHE A 988 -32.87 -19.74 20.38
CA PHE A 988 -33.78 -18.65 20.75
C PHE A 988 -34.23 -18.69 22.23
N ARG A 989 -33.62 -19.54 23.07
CA ARG A 989 -34.04 -19.73 24.47
C ARG A 989 -33.72 -18.54 25.40
N TYR A 990 -32.71 -17.73 25.09
CA TYR A 990 -32.23 -16.61 25.93
C TYR A 990 -32.06 -15.29 25.14
N CYS A 991 -32.90 -15.02 24.14
CA CYS A 991 -32.75 -13.91 23.18
C CYS A 991 -33.47 -12.60 23.56
N TYR A 992 -33.39 -12.17 24.82
CA TYR A 992 -34.11 -10.98 25.30
C TYR A 992 -33.49 -9.62 24.89
N LYS A 993 -32.28 -9.59 24.30
CA LYS A 993 -31.61 -8.36 23.83
C LYS A 993 -31.44 -8.26 22.30
N THR A 994 -31.79 -9.30 21.56
CA THR A 994 -31.54 -9.38 20.11
C THR A 994 -32.57 -8.56 19.36
N ARG A 995 -32.13 -7.65 18.49
CA ARG A 995 -33.00 -6.82 17.65
C ARG A 995 -33.09 -7.33 16.22
N PHE A 996 -32.04 -7.95 15.67
CA PHE A 996 -32.14 -8.49 14.32
C PHE A 996 -31.39 -9.82 14.18
N VAL A 997 -31.91 -10.74 13.36
CA VAL A 997 -31.31 -12.06 13.09
C VAL A 997 -31.31 -12.36 11.60
N SER A 998 -30.17 -12.72 11.02
CA SER A 998 -30.09 -13.19 9.64
C SER A 998 -29.36 -14.51 9.53
N LEU A 999 -29.97 -15.43 8.78
CA LEU A 999 -29.42 -16.73 8.43
C LEU A 999 -29.51 -16.95 6.91
N SER A 1000 -29.55 -15.87 6.12
CA SER A 1000 -29.77 -15.96 4.68
C SER A 1000 -28.58 -16.53 3.91
N HIS A 1001 -28.85 -17.10 2.73
CA HIS A 1001 -27.84 -17.71 1.85
C HIS A 1001 -27.07 -18.88 2.49
N ASN A 1002 -27.81 -19.83 3.08
CA ASN A 1002 -27.26 -21.08 3.60
C ASN A 1002 -28.02 -22.30 3.02
N ASN A 1003 -27.57 -23.51 3.36
CA ASN A 1003 -28.25 -24.76 2.99
C ASN A 1003 -29.12 -25.29 4.15
N LEU A 1004 -29.69 -24.40 4.97
CA LEU A 1004 -30.53 -24.81 6.12
C LEU A 1004 -31.84 -25.41 5.61
N ALA A 1005 -32.29 -26.51 6.22
CA ALA A 1005 -33.56 -27.17 5.98
C ALA A 1005 -34.37 -27.29 7.28
N GLY A 1006 -35.48 -28.05 7.28
CA GLY A 1006 -36.39 -28.13 8.42
C GLY A 1006 -37.30 -26.89 8.57
N SER A 1007 -38.04 -26.81 9.67
CA SER A 1007 -39.00 -25.74 9.93
C SER A 1007 -38.40 -24.57 10.70
N ILE A 1008 -39.06 -23.41 10.59
CA ILE A 1008 -38.74 -22.24 11.43
C ILE A 1008 -39.17 -22.56 12.86
N PRO A 1009 -38.28 -22.51 13.86
CA PRO A 1009 -38.61 -22.91 15.22
C PRO A 1009 -39.49 -21.86 15.91
N ALA A 1010 -40.60 -22.30 16.52
CA ALA A 1010 -41.53 -21.43 17.25
C ALA A 1010 -40.88 -20.68 18.43
N SER A 1011 -39.73 -21.18 18.92
CA SER A 1011 -38.95 -20.51 19.97
C SER A 1011 -38.41 -19.14 19.57
N LEU A 1012 -38.45 -18.76 18.29
CA LEU A 1012 -38.12 -17.40 17.81
C LEU A 1012 -38.94 -16.31 18.54
N VAL A 1013 -40.15 -16.64 18.97
CA VAL A 1013 -41.05 -15.73 19.71
C VAL A 1013 -40.52 -15.34 21.08
N ASN A 1014 -39.62 -16.13 21.68
CA ASN A 1014 -38.98 -15.78 22.94
C ASN A 1014 -38.03 -14.56 22.80
N CYS A 1015 -37.77 -14.08 21.58
CA CYS A 1015 -37.01 -12.88 21.28
C CYS A 1015 -37.89 -11.62 21.35
N PHE A 1016 -38.37 -11.24 22.54
CA PHE A 1016 -39.35 -10.14 22.71
C PHE A 1016 -38.91 -8.76 22.17
N ASN A 1017 -37.61 -8.53 22.00
CA ASN A 1017 -37.05 -7.27 21.50
C ASN A 1017 -36.65 -7.33 20.01
N LEU A 1018 -37.02 -8.40 19.30
CA LEU A 1018 -36.68 -8.58 17.89
C LEU A 1018 -37.46 -7.58 17.02
N GLU A 1019 -36.71 -6.79 16.28
CA GLU A 1019 -37.14 -5.80 15.29
C GLU A 1019 -37.17 -6.41 13.88
N GLY A 1020 -36.32 -7.39 13.54
CA GLY A 1020 -36.42 -8.07 12.25
C GLY A 1020 -35.63 -9.36 12.09
N PHE A 1021 -35.96 -10.15 11.07
CA PHE A 1021 -35.13 -11.28 10.66
C PHE A 1021 -35.15 -11.57 9.15
N ASP A 1022 -34.06 -12.16 8.67
CA ASP A 1022 -33.86 -12.58 7.27
C ASP A 1022 -33.34 -14.02 7.16
N PHE A 1023 -34.22 -14.95 6.79
CA PHE A 1023 -33.87 -16.35 6.53
C PHE A 1023 -33.99 -16.72 5.04
N SER A 1024 -33.88 -15.73 4.15
CA SER A 1024 -34.00 -15.94 2.70
C SER A 1024 -32.88 -16.82 2.10
N PHE A 1025 -33.13 -17.41 0.93
CA PHE A 1025 -32.16 -18.24 0.20
C PHE A 1025 -31.65 -19.42 1.04
N ASN A 1026 -32.59 -20.26 1.49
CA ASN A 1026 -32.33 -21.51 2.21
C ASN A 1026 -33.22 -22.64 1.64
N ASN A 1027 -33.18 -23.83 2.24
CA ASN A 1027 -34.04 -24.97 1.93
C ASN A 1027 -35.07 -25.25 3.05
N LEU A 1028 -35.50 -24.20 3.77
CA LEU A 1028 -36.46 -24.32 4.88
C LEU A 1028 -37.82 -24.77 4.36
N SER A 1029 -38.53 -25.60 5.13
CA SER A 1029 -39.81 -26.22 4.74
C SER A 1029 -40.79 -26.25 5.92
N GLY A 1030 -42.06 -26.54 5.67
CA GLY A 1030 -43.11 -26.47 6.69
C GLY A 1030 -43.82 -25.12 6.70
N VAL A 1031 -44.50 -24.79 7.81
CA VAL A 1031 -45.32 -23.58 7.96
C VAL A 1031 -44.57 -22.48 8.72
N VAL A 1032 -44.98 -21.23 8.53
CA VAL A 1032 -44.55 -20.12 9.39
C VAL A 1032 -45.24 -20.26 10.76
N PRO A 1033 -44.53 -20.22 11.90
CA PRO A 1033 -45.13 -20.39 13.23
C PRO A 1033 -46.25 -19.38 13.51
N SER A 1034 -47.37 -19.85 14.06
CA SER A 1034 -48.54 -19.02 14.36
C SER A 1034 -48.26 -17.88 15.33
N GLU A 1035 -47.23 -18.04 16.15
CA GLU A 1035 -46.88 -17.15 17.25
C GLU A 1035 -45.95 -16.00 16.79
N LEU A 1036 -45.55 -15.95 15.51
CA LEU A 1036 -44.57 -14.97 15.00
C LEU A 1036 -45.00 -13.51 15.23
N CYS A 1037 -46.29 -13.22 15.06
CA CYS A 1037 -46.86 -11.89 15.33
C CYS A 1037 -47.01 -11.57 16.83
N GLY A 1038 -46.65 -12.50 17.72
CA GLY A 1038 -46.53 -12.26 19.15
C GLY A 1038 -45.29 -11.42 19.53
N ILE A 1039 -44.40 -11.14 18.58
CA ILE A 1039 -43.21 -10.29 18.79
C ILE A 1039 -43.60 -8.82 18.60
N PRO A 1040 -43.60 -7.98 19.67
CA PRO A 1040 -44.27 -6.68 19.67
C PRO A 1040 -43.57 -5.59 18.84
N ARG A 1041 -42.32 -5.80 18.40
CA ARG A 1041 -41.50 -4.81 17.69
C ARG A 1041 -41.09 -5.25 16.28
N LEU A 1042 -41.62 -6.35 15.79
CA LEU A 1042 -41.21 -6.94 14.52
C LEU A 1042 -41.64 -6.06 13.34
N SER A 1043 -40.68 -5.45 12.65
CA SER A 1043 -40.88 -4.58 11.49
C SER A 1043 -40.36 -5.17 10.18
N TYR A 1044 -39.36 -6.05 10.22
CA TYR A 1044 -38.72 -6.60 9.02
C TYR A 1044 -38.76 -8.14 8.99
N VAL A 1045 -39.34 -8.72 7.94
CA VAL A 1045 -39.38 -10.18 7.73
C VAL A 1045 -39.05 -10.53 6.29
N SER A 1046 -37.99 -11.33 6.09
CA SER A 1046 -37.62 -11.89 4.79
C SER A 1046 -37.46 -13.41 4.86
N LEU A 1047 -38.28 -14.11 4.07
CA LEU A 1047 -38.30 -15.57 3.93
C LEU A 1047 -38.13 -16.01 2.47
N ARG A 1048 -37.73 -15.09 1.60
CA ARG A 1048 -37.66 -15.29 0.15
C ARG A 1048 -36.83 -16.52 -0.24
N ASN A 1049 -37.26 -17.25 -1.28
CA ASN A 1049 -36.52 -18.36 -1.87
C ASN A 1049 -36.23 -19.49 -0.88
N ASN A 1050 -37.30 -20.15 -0.43
CA ASN A 1050 -37.33 -21.32 0.45
C ASN A 1050 -38.40 -22.33 -0.04
N ALA A 1051 -38.61 -23.42 0.69
CA ALA A 1051 -39.66 -24.42 0.43
C ALA A 1051 -40.83 -24.36 1.45
N LEU A 1052 -41.10 -23.18 2.03
CA LEU A 1052 -42.17 -22.98 3.02
C LEU A 1052 -43.55 -23.05 2.37
N SER A 1053 -44.55 -23.54 3.11
CA SER A 1053 -45.91 -23.83 2.63
C SER A 1053 -46.98 -23.53 3.68
N GLY A 1054 -48.25 -23.59 3.30
CA GLY A 1054 -49.40 -23.30 4.17
C GLY A 1054 -50.01 -21.91 3.96
N SER A 1055 -51.09 -21.62 4.69
CA SER A 1055 -51.76 -20.32 4.66
C SER A 1055 -51.08 -19.32 5.59
N VAL A 1056 -50.93 -18.08 5.13
CA VAL A 1056 -50.36 -16.97 5.90
C VAL A 1056 -51.33 -15.80 6.12
N GLN A 1057 -52.57 -15.92 5.60
CA GLN A 1057 -53.57 -14.85 5.60
C GLN A 1057 -53.96 -14.39 7.01
N GLU A 1058 -54.34 -15.34 7.86
CA GLU A 1058 -54.76 -15.07 9.25
C GLU A 1058 -53.57 -14.79 10.17
N LEU A 1059 -52.38 -15.29 9.80
CA LEU A 1059 -51.18 -15.15 10.60
C LEU A 1059 -50.71 -13.69 10.64
N ILE A 1060 -50.47 -13.11 9.46
CA ILE A 1060 -49.82 -11.80 9.34
C ILE A 1060 -50.79 -10.64 9.58
N SER A 1061 -52.10 -10.85 9.45
CA SER A 1061 -53.11 -9.81 9.73
C SER A 1061 -53.01 -9.25 11.17
N SER A 1062 -52.43 -10.02 12.09
CA SER A 1062 -52.18 -9.63 13.48
C SER A 1062 -50.87 -8.85 13.73
N CYS A 1063 -49.96 -8.80 12.75
CA CYS A 1063 -48.66 -8.12 12.83
C CYS A 1063 -48.76 -6.61 12.50
N GLN A 1064 -49.20 -5.78 13.44
CA GLN A 1064 -49.44 -4.34 13.20
C GLN A 1064 -48.18 -3.47 13.01
N SER A 1065 -47.00 -3.98 13.38
CA SER A 1065 -45.73 -3.23 13.34
C SER A 1065 -44.89 -3.44 12.08
N LEU A 1066 -45.36 -4.23 11.11
CA LEU A 1066 -44.57 -4.60 9.93
C LEU A 1066 -44.37 -3.43 8.96
N GLU A 1067 -43.13 -3.23 8.54
CA GLU A 1067 -42.70 -2.26 7.53
C GLU A 1067 -42.25 -2.95 6.23
N HIS A 1068 -41.65 -4.15 6.34
CA HIS A 1068 -41.09 -4.91 5.22
C HIS A 1068 -41.44 -6.39 5.30
N LEU A 1069 -42.05 -6.93 4.25
CA LEU A 1069 -42.45 -8.34 4.17
C LEU A 1069 -42.11 -8.96 2.80
N ASP A 1070 -41.17 -9.92 2.79
CA ASP A 1070 -40.78 -10.67 1.58
C ASP A 1070 -40.98 -12.19 1.75
N PHE A 1071 -42.02 -12.72 1.10
CA PHE A 1071 -42.33 -14.15 1.02
C PHE A 1071 -42.09 -14.75 -0.38
N GLY A 1072 -41.45 -14.00 -1.27
CA GLY A 1072 -41.31 -14.37 -2.67
C GLY A 1072 -40.65 -15.74 -2.88
N SER A 1073 -41.03 -16.47 -3.91
CA SER A 1073 -40.41 -17.76 -4.30
C SER A 1073 -40.48 -18.81 -3.18
N ASN A 1074 -41.70 -19.17 -2.77
CA ASN A 1074 -42.00 -20.23 -1.80
C ASN A 1074 -43.15 -21.12 -2.33
N ARG A 1075 -43.70 -21.99 -1.48
CA ARG A 1075 -44.84 -22.89 -1.79
C ARG A 1075 -46.09 -22.55 -0.97
N PHE A 1076 -46.27 -21.29 -0.58
CA PHE A 1076 -47.47 -20.87 0.14
C PHE A 1076 -48.72 -21.01 -0.74
N THR A 1077 -49.86 -21.33 -0.13
CA THR A 1077 -51.14 -21.58 -0.80
C THR A 1077 -52.26 -20.79 -0.13
N ASP A 1078 -53.51 -20.94 -0.60
CA ASP A 1078 -54.70 -20.22 -0.11
C ASP A 1078 -54.67 -18.71 -0.39
N LEU A 1079 -55.48 -17.90 0.31
CA LEU A 1079 -55.60 -16.47 0.03
C LEU A 1079 -54.34 -15.70 0.43
N ALA A 1080 -53.90 -14.77 -0.42
CA ALA A 1080 -52.83 -13.84 -0.07
C ALA A 1080 -53.22 -12.93 1.13
N PRO A 1081 -52.25 -12.53 1.99
CA PRO A 1081 -52.49 -11.69 3.16
C PRO A 1081 -52.74 -10.22 2.79
N PHE A 1082 -53.69 -9.91 1.90
CA PHE A 1082 -53.90 -8.55 1.40
C PHE A 1082 -54.38 -7.54 2.46
N SER A 1083 -54.89 -8.02 3.60
CA SER A 1083 -55.20 -7.16 4.75
C SER A 1083 -53.98 -6.39 5.28
N VAL A 1084 -52.76 -6.83 4.99
CA VAL A 1084 -51.53 -6.09 5.35
C VAL A 1084 -51.39 -4.77 4.57
N LEU A 1085 -52.07 -4.61 3.42
CA LEU A 1085 -52.05 -3.38 2.63
C LEU A 1085 -52.81 -2.22 3.29
N GLU A 1086 -53.63 -2.52 4.30
CA GLU A 1086 -54.32 -1.53 5.13
C GLU A 1086 -53.46 -1.05 6.32
N MET A 1087 -52.27 -1.64 6.53
CA MET A 1087 -51.35 -1.25 7.61
C MET A 1087 -50.64 0.07 7.26
N GLN A 1088 -50.66 1.02 8.20
CA GLN A 1088 -50.11 2.38 7.99
C GLN A 1088 -48.59 2.42 7.76
N ASN A 1089 -47.86 1.43 8.27
CA ASN A 1089 -46.39 1.42 8.29
C ASN A 1089 -45.75 0.56 7.19
N LEU A 1090 -46.53 -0.17 6.39
CA LEU A 1090 -45.97 -1.08 5.38
C LEU A 1090 -45.40 -0.30 4.19
N THR A 1091 -44.15 -0.58 3.82
CA THR A 1091 -43.44 0.09 2.71
C THR A 1091 -43.08 -0.88 1.57
N TYR A 1092 -42.94 -2.18 1.86
CA TYR A 1092 -42.55 -3.18 0.88
C TYR A 1092 -43.29 -4.50 1.10
N LEU A 1093 -43.89 -5.04 0.03
CA LEU A 1093 -44.59 -6.32 0.03
C LEU A 1093 -44.25 -7.14 -1.22
N ASN A 1094 -43.63 -8.30 -1.03
CA ASN A 1094 -43.36 -9.27 -2.09
C ASN A 1094 -44.00 -10.62 -1.79
N LEU A 1095 -44.98 -11.01 -2.62
CA LEU A 1095 -45.70 -12.28 -2.53
C LEU A 1095 -45.53 -13.14 -3.80
N SER A 1096 -44.65 -12.71 -4.72
CA SER A 1096 -44.47 -13.34 -6.03
C SER A 1096 -44.00 -14.80 -5.96
N TYR A 1097 -44.25 -15.57 -7.02
CA TYR A 1097 -43.81 -16.97 -7.15
C TYR A 1097 -44.21 -17.85 -5.95
N ASN A 1098 -45.51 -17.84 -5.64
CA ASN A 1098 -46.19 -18.70 -4.66
C ASN A 1098 -47.50 -19.23 -5.27
N GLY A 1099 -48.21 -20.12 -4.57
CA GLY A 1099 -49.53 -20.64 -4.94
C GLY A 1099 -50.71 -19.86 -4.35
N PHE A 1100 -50.55 -18.56 -4.07
CA PHE A 1100 -51.61 -17.74 -3.51
C PHE A 1100 -52.77 -17.51 -4.50
N GLY A 1101 -54.00 -17.58 -4.00
CA GLY A 1101 -55.23 -17.16 -4.68
C GLY A 1101 -55.84 -15.88 -4.08
N GLY A 1102 -56.97 -15.45 -4.64
CA GLY A 1102 -57.72 -14.26 -4.20
C GLY A 1102 -57.54 -13.03 -5.09
N HIS A 1103 -58.36 -12.01 -4.89
CA HIS A 1103 -58.30 -10.74 -5.62
C HIS A 1103 -57.73 -9.63 -4.72
N ILE A 1104 -56.99 -8.71 -5.32
CA ILE A 1104 -56.48 -7.51 -4.61
C ILE A 1104 -57.68 -6.60 -4.30
N PRO A 1105 -57.93 -6.23 -3.02
CA PRO A 1105 -59.05 -5.34 -2.66
C PRO A 1105 -58.87 -3.91 -3.21
N GLU A 1106 -59.98 -3.21 -3.49
CA GLU A 1106 -59.95 -1.78 -3.85
C GLU A 1106 -59.71 -0.92 -2.60
N ILE A 1107 -58.47 -0.46 -2.40
CA ILE A 1107 -58.06 0.31 -1.22
C ILE A 1107 -58.38 1.81 -1.43
N SER A 1108 -58.90 2.49 -0.40
CA SER A 1108 -59.14 3.94 -0.38
C SER A 1108 -57.82 4.73 -0.36
N SER A 1109 -57.84 5.96 -0.89
CA SER A 1109 -56.69 6.74 -1.40
C SER A 1109 -55.59 7.18 -0.42
N ASP A 1110 -55.57 6.71 0.83
CA ASP A 1110 -54.75 7.33 1.88
C ASP A 1110 -53.60 6.44 2.42
N SER A 1111 -53.37 5.26 1.83
CA SER A 1111 -52.26 4.37 2.23
C SER A 1111 -50.92 4.76 1.58
N VAL A 1112 -49.86 4.77 2.39
CA VAL A 1112 -48.46 5.12 2.05
C VAL A 1112 -47.89 4.23 0.93
N ALA A 1113 -46.83 4.71 0.28
CA ALA A 1113 -46.14 4.08 -0.83
C ALA A 1113 -45.69 2.62 -0.59
N VAL A 1114 -46.54 1.63 -0.94
CA VAL A 1114 -46.15 0.21 -0.96
C VAL A 1114 -45.59 -0.19 -2.32
N ALA A 1115 -44.37 -0.74 -2.37
CA ALA A 1115 -43.88 -1.46 -3.53
C ALA A 1115 -44.45 -2.90 -3.50
N LEU A 1116 -45.39 -3.20 -4.41
CA LEU A 1116 -46.06 -4.50 -4.50
C LEU A 1116 -45.48 -5.34 -5.64
N ILE A 1117 -44.95 -6.52 -5.34
CA ILE A 1117 -44.51 -7.51 -6.33
C ILE A 1117 -45.39 -8.76 -6.19
N ALA A 1118 -46.37 -8.91 -7.09
CA ALA A 1118 -47.28 -10.06 -7.15
C ALA A 1118 -47.02 -10.89 -8.43
N GLY A 1119 -47.10 -12.22 -8.31
CA GLY A 1119 -46.83 -13.17 -9.39
C GLY A 1119 -48.11 -13.79 -10.00
N ASP A 1120 -47.91 -14.44 -11.14
CA ASP A 1120 -48.82 -14.86 -12.24
C ASP A 1120 -50.26 -15.34 -11.97
N ALA A 1121 -50.68 -15.60 -10.72
CA ALA A 1121 -52.05 -16.03 -10.39
C ALA A 1121 -52.95 -14.92 -9.81
N LEU A 1122 -52.38 -13.74 -9.50
CA LEU A 1122 -53.11 -12.59 -8.96
C LEU A 1122 -53.48 -11.62 -10.08
N ASP A 1123 -54.78 -11.33 -10.20
CA ASP A 1123 -55.44 -10.60 -11.29
C ASP A 1123 -54.66 -9.34 -11.74
N ALA A 1124 -53.96 -9.41 -12.89
CA ALA A 1124 -53.10 -8.34 -13.40
C ALA A 1124 -53.84 -7.01 -13.64
N LEU A 1125 -55.16 -7.07 -13.84
CA LEU A 1125 -56.04 -5.89 -13.99
C LEU A 1125 -56.15 -5.04 -12.71
N GLY A 1126 -56.06 -5.66 -11.52
CA GLY A 1126 -56.10 -4.94 -10.24
C GLY A 1126 -54.82 -4.14 -9.99
N LEU A 1127 -53.66 -4.71 -10.36
CA LEU A 1127 -52.35 -4.08 -10.20
C LEU A 1127 -52.18 -2.88 -11.16
N VAL A 1128 -52.70 -3.01 -12.40
CA VAL A 1128 -52.74 -1.91 -13.38
C VAL A 1128 -53.66 -0.78 -12.91
N ARG A 1129 -54.84 -1.08 -12.34
CA ARG A 1129 -55.74 -0.05 -11.78
C ARG A 1129 -55.11 0.72 -10.61
N TYR A 1130 -54.41 0.02 -9.71
CA TYR A 1130 -53.69 0.64 -8.58
C TYR A 1130 -52.57 1.57 -9.07
N CYS A 1131 -51.77 1.13 -10.03
CA CYS A 1131 -50.69 1.95 -10.62
C CYS A 1131 -51.23 3.17 -11.39
N CYS A 1132 -52.31 3.01 -12.16
CA CYS A 1132 -52.91 4.08 -12.95
C CYS A 1132 -53.55 5.20 -12.11
N ARG A 1133 -54.23 4.88 -11.00
CA ARG A 1133 -54.80 5.91 -10.10
C ARG A 1133 -53.72 6.74 -9.41
N ARG A 1134 -52.59 6.14 -9.08
CA ARG A 1134 -51.48 6.82 -8.40
C ARG A 1134 -50.70 7.75 -9.32
N MET A 1135 -50.48 7.36 -10.58
CA MET A 1135 -49.87 8.21 -11.60
C MET A 1135 -50.69 9.48 -11.88
N LEU A 1136 -52.03 9.39 -11.84
CA LEU A 1136 -52.90 10.55 -12.04
C LEU A 1136 -52.81 11.57 -10.90
N MET A 1137 -52.70 11.13 -9.63
CA MET A 1137 -52.67 12.04 -8.48
C MET A 1137 -51.32 12.77 -8.32
N THR A 1138 -50.20 12.12 -8.68
CA THR A 1138 -48.87 12.76 -8.64
C THR A 1138 -48.67 13.88 -9.67
N HIS A 1139 -49.43 13.86 -10.78
CA HIS A 1139 -49.34 14.91 -11.80
C HIS A 1139 -50.24 16.12 -11.53
N VAL A 1140 -51.37 15.95 -10.84
CA VAL A 1140 -52.27 17.06 -10.50
C VAL A 1140 -51.64 17.99 -9.46
N ASP A 1141 -50.97 17.43 -8.44
CA ASP A 1141 -50.27 18.20 -7.40
C ASP A 1141 -49.08 19.02 -7.93
N LEU A 1142 -48.39 18.50 -8.96
CA LEU A 1142 -47.26 19.19 -9.58
C LEU A 1142 -47.74 20.30 -10.54
N ILE A 1143 -48.88 20.10 -11.21
CA ILE A 1143 -49.48 21.08 -12.11
C ILE A 1143 -50.13 22.23 -11.31
N GLU A 1144 -50.81 21.97 -10.18
CA GLU A 1144 -51.30 23.04 -9.29
C GLU A 1144 -50.17 23.84 -8.62
N LYS A 1145 -49.03 23.20 -8.31
CA LYS A 1145 -47.86 23.90 -7.77
C LYS A 1145 -47.07 24.69 -8.81
N LEU A 1146 -47.06 24.25 -10.08
CA LEU A 1146 -46.41 24.98 -11.18
C LEU A 1146 -47.29 26.11 -11.74
N LEU A 1147 -48.62 25.99 -11.69
CA LEU A 1147 -49.55 27.05 -12.11
C LEU A 1147 -49.64 28.20 -11.09
N ASN A 1148 -49.33 27.96 -9.81
CA ASN A 1148 -49.35 29.01 -8.77
C ASN A 1148 -48.09 29.89 -8.69
N TYR A 1149 -47.09 29.69 -9.57
CA TYR A 1149 -45.84 30.49 -9.55
C TYR A 1149 -45.70 31.53 -10.68
N ASN A 1150 -46.66 31.64 -11.60
CA ASN A 1150 -46.60 32.59 -12.73
C ASN A 1150 -47.95 33.29 -13.01
N SER A 1151 -48.53 33.97 -12.02
CA SER A 1151 -49.63 34.92 -12.28
C SER A 1151 -49.62 36.12 -11.35
N LEU A 1152 -48.79 37.11 -11.69
CA LEU A 1152 -49.04 38.54 -11.42
C LEU A 1152 -48.39 39.35 -12.56
N ASP A 1153 -49.02 39.31 -13.74
CA ASP A 1153 -49.22 40.55 -14.49
C ASP A 1153 -50.49 40.44 -15.34
N LYS A 1154 -51.34 41.46 -15.22
CA LYS A 1154 -52.66 41.56 -15.84
C LYS A 1154 -52.53 42.16 -17.25
N SER A 1155 -53.26 41.61 -18.22
CA SER A 1155 -54.21 42.32 -19.12
C SER A 1155 -54.40 41.59 -20.47
N ASP A 1156 -55.57 40.95 -20.62
CA ASP A 1156 -56.60 41.14 -21.68
C ASP A 1156 -56.18 41.69 -23.08
N PRO A 1157 -56.94 41.42 -24.17
CA PRO A 1157 -57.26 40.13 -24.81
C PRO A 1157 -57.11 40.18 -26.35
N SER A 1158 -56.57 39.13 -26.97
CA SER A 1158 -56.76 38.83 -28.41
C SER A 1158 -56.45 37.37 -28.73
#